data_AF-A0A951S943-F1
#
_entry.id   AF-A0A951S943-F1
#
_cell.length_a   1.000
_cell.length_b   1.000
_cell.length_c   1.000
_cell.angle_alpha   90.00
_cell.angle_beta   90.00
_cell.angle_gamma   90.00
#
_symmetry.space_group_name_H-M   'P 1'
#
loop_
_entity.id
_entity.type
_entity.pdbx_description
1 polymer ?
#
loop_
_entity_poly.entity_id
_entity_poly.type
_entity_poly.pdbx_seq_one_letter_code
_entity_poly.pdbx_strand_id
1 'polypeptide(L)'
;TETRYVWVELTCENLVKDVDIWQCELFFNFKTRSGQLKGSIQKLIEVFKNPTFETTIGWGSDLKGTWGNDIYSVDIVFMDKIIATIPFEVGTDFIYTNEPAAIVETKATSKKTEVKSTSNTNEKNLASVLKELDDLIGLDSIKKKVREYTTYLNFIKLRKEKGFEDNDKINLHAVFTGNPGTGKTTVAKMLGEIYFEMGMLSKGHVLEVDRSDLVAEYIGQTAPKTKEIIKKAKGGILFIDEAYALARKNDDSKDFGKEAIEILLKEMSDGDGDIAIIVAGYPDEMNSFLESNPGLKSRFNMFYDFPDYTPQELMQIANYTADKKSIKFNVETKEVLYKKLVDSYRERDKTFGNARYVNTLLDDAKMNMGLRVMKQDNPETLSNDELSTIKPEDIDKIFSAKIRNIADIPIDEELLKQAMHALHNLIGLGTIKTETDELVRLVRFYKEIGKDVRTNFSLHSVFSGNPGTGKTTVARLLAQIYKALGILERGNLVECDRQMLVGAYVGQTAIKTNEMINKAKGGVLFIDEAYALSEGGENDFGKEAVETILKRMEDDRGEFIVIVAGYTENMKRFVESNPGLTSRFDRTMIFEDYSAEQLYEIALKMFAGNNIKPNKEAKKHLKAYMDFLFETRNQFFGNARSVRKVVEEAIKNQH
;
A
#
# COMPACT_ATOMS: atom_id res chain seq x y z
N THR A 1 26.52 22.73 -18.40
CA THR A 1 27.30 21.53 -18.02
C THR A 1 26.57 20.31 -18.53
N GLU A 2 27.29 19.30 -19.00
CA GLU A 2 26.69 17.99 -19.30
C GLU A 2 26.65 17.06 -18.08
N THR A 3 27.12 17.53 -16.92
CA THR A 3 27.29 16.73 -15.70
C THR A 3 25.95 16.13 -15.25
N ARG A 4 25.90 14.80 -15.29
CA ARG A 4 24.73 13.98 -14.96
C ARG A 4 24.80 13.44 -13.54
N TYR A 5 25.98 12.98 -13.14
CA TYR A 5 26.23 12.33 -11.86
C TYR A 5 27.41 12.97 -11.15
N VAL A 6 27.33 13.06 -9.83
CA VAL A 6 28.43 13.38 -8.94
C VAL A 6 28.65 12.16 -8.06
N TRP A 7 29.90 11.74 -7.93
CA TRP A 7 30.30 10.60 -7.12
C TRP A 7 31.14 11.07 -5.94
N VAL A 8 30.93 10.40 -4.81
CA VAL A 8 31.67 10.59 -3.56
C VAL A 8 32.29 9.26 -3.21
N GLU A 9 33.59 9.28 -2.96
CA GLU A 9 34.34 8.16 -2.42
C GLU A 9 34.73 8.50 -0.98
N LEU A 10 34.47 7.57 -0.08
CA LEU A 10 34.71 7.75 1.35
C LEU A 10 35.46 6.54 1.89
N THR A 11 36.62 6.80 2.48
CA THR A 11 37.41 5.83 3.25
C THR A 11 37.31 6.18 4.73
N CYS A 12 36.90 5.21 5.56
CA CYS A 12 36.76 5.37 7.00
C CYS A 12 37.68 4.42 7.75
N GLU A 13 38.24 4.89 8.87
CA GLU A 13 38.93 4.02 9.83
C GLU A 13 37.89 3.33 10.73
N ASN A 14 37.96 2.01 10.84
CA ASN A 14 37.10 1.23 11.72
C ASN A 14 37.72 1.16 13.12
N LEU A 15 37.19 1.97 14.03
CA LEU A 15 37.61 1.98 15.44
C LEU A 15 36.92 0.88 16.27
N VAL A 16 35.91 0.20 15.73
CA VAL A 16 35.17 -0.86 16.41
C VAL A 16 35.91 -2.19 16.21
N LYS A 17 36.69 -2.60 17.23
CA LYS A 17 37.55 -3.79 17.17
C LYS A 17 36.97 -5.03 17.86
N ASP A 18 35.88 -4.87 18.61
CA ASP A 18 35.37 -5.88 19.53
C ASP A 18 34.26 -6.75 18.93
N VAL A 19 33.85 -6.48 17.69
CA VAL A 19 32.87 -7.27 16.93
C VAL A 19 33.41 -7.60 15.54
N ASP A 20 33.09 -8.79 15.04
CA ASP A 20 33.61 -9.26 13.74
C ASP A 20 32.94 -8.57 12.55
N ILE A 21 31.70 -8.11 12.73
CA ILE A 21 30.92 -7.33 11.77
C ILE A 21 29.97 -6.38 12.49
N TRP A 22 29.79 -5.16 11.97
CA TRP A 22 28.77 -4.21 12.40
C TRP A 22 28.20 -3.45 11.20
N GLN A 23 26.97 -2.94 11.33
CA GLN A 23 26.32 -2.17 10.26
C GLN A 23 26.54 -0.67 10.48
N CYS A 24 27.09 -0.01 9.45
CA CYS A 24 27.30 1.43 9.40
C CYS A 24 26.31 2.04 8.40
N GLU A 25 25.44 2.92 8.87
CA GLU A 25 24.49 3.64 8.04
C GLU A 25 24.94 5.08 7.83
N LEU A 26 25.13 5.46 6.55
CA LEU A 26 25.53 6.81 6.16
C LEU A 26 24.50 7.45 5.24
N PHE A 27 24.22 8.72 5.46
CA PHE A 27 23.43 9.55 4.56
C PHE A 27 24.32 10.58 3.87
N PHE A 28 24.18 10.71 2.57
CA PHE A 28 24.90 11.68 1.75
C PHE A 28 23.89 12.70 1.23
N ASN A 29 23.92 13.90 1.80
CA ASN A 29 23.00 14.97 1.49
C ASN A 29 23.68 15.99 0.57
N PHE A 30 23.30 15.97 -0.69
CA PHE A 30 23.78 16.90 -1.70
C PHE A 30 23.01 18.21 -1.64
N LYS A 31 23.71 19.32 -1.44
CA LYS A 31 23.12 20.64 -1.21
C LYS A 31 23.66 21.67 -2.20
N THR A 32 22.82 22.65 -2.52
CA THR A 32 23.24 23.86 -3.26
C THR A 32 24.06 24.77 -2.35
N ARG A 33 24.73 25.79 -2.92
CA ARG A 33 25.43 26.84 -2.16
C ARG A 33 24.57 27.53 -1.10
N SER A 34 23.25 27.63 -1.32
CA SER A 34 22.30 28.21 -0.36
C SER A 34 21.88 27.24 0.76
N GLY A 35 22.41 26.02 0.77
CA GLY A 35 22.09 24.97 1.75
C GLY A 35 20.81 24.18 1.43
N GLN A 36 20.17 24.43 0.29
CA GLN A 36 18.96 23.70 -0.12
C GLN A 36 19.31 22.27 -0.54
N LEU A 37 18.58 21.28 -0.01
CA LEU A 37 18.77 19.88 -0.37
C LEU A 37 18.38 19.65 -1.83
N LYS A 38 19.34 19.19 -2.63
CA LYS A 38 19.17 18.83 -4.03
C LYS A 38 18.89 17.33 -4.19
N GLY A 39 19.48 16.52 -3.32
CA GLY A 39 19.28 15.08 -3.29
C GLY A 39 19.84 14.45 -2.04
N SER A 40 19.32 13.29 -1.67
CA SER A 40 19.86 12.47 -0.57
C SER A 40 19.93 11.02 -1.00
N ILE A 41 20.97 10.34 -0.56
CA ILE A 41 21.13 8.91 -0.74
C ILE A 41 21.64 8.28 0.55
N GLN A 42 21.01 7.18 0.93
CA GLN A 42 21.34 6.39 2.11
C GLN A 42 22.13 5.17 1.67
N LYS A 43 23.18 4.86 2.42
CA LYS A 43 24.00 3.67 2.20
C LYS A 43 24.18 2.94 3.51
N LEU A 44 23.67 1.71 3.57
CA LEU A 44 23.99 0.76 4.63
C LEU A 44 25.23 -0.04 4.20
N ILE A 45 26.23 -0.08 5.08
CA ILE A 45 27.53 -0.71 4.84
C ILE A 45 27.75 -1.75 5.92
N GLU A 46 28.00 -3.00 5.52
CA GLU A 46 28.49 -4.03 6.42
C GLU A 46 29.99 -3.86 6.62
N VAL A 47 30.38 -3.41 7.82
CA VAL A 47 31.78 -3.15 8.20
C VAL A 47 32.32 -4.37 8.92
N PHE A 48 33.21 -5.09 8.27
CA PHE A 48 33.98 -6.19 8.86
C PHE A 48 35.09 -5.63 9.76
N LYS A 49 35.70 -6.50 10.58
CA LYS A 49 36.85 -6.20 11.48
C LYS A 49 38.15 -5.73 10.78
N ASN A 50 38.07 -5.33 9.52
CA ASN A 50 39.17 -4.68 8.82
C ASN A 50 39.44 -3.29 9.42
N PRO A 51 40.69 -2.80 9.38
CA PRO A 51 41.06 -1.50 9.96
C PRO A 51 40.45 -0.32 9.23
N THR A 52 40.07 -0.49 7.97
CA THR A 52 39.39 0.52 7.15
C THR A 52 38.28 -0.12 6.34
N PHE A 53 37.29 0.69 5.96
CA PHE A 53 36.29 0.34 4.97
C PHE A 53 36.05 1.50 4.02
N GLU A 54 35.65 1.17 2.81
CA GLU A 54 35.48 2.12 1.72
C GLU A 54 34.06 2.03 1.16
N THR A 55 33.53 3.17 0.73
CA THR A 55 32.26 3.22 0.03
C THR A 55 32.29 4.28 -1.05
N THR A 56 31.56 4.03 -2.13
CA THR A 56 31.43 4.94 -3.25
C THR A 56 29.97 5.12 -3.55
N ILE A 57 29.51 6.36 -3.65
CA ILE A 57 28.11 6.68 -3.84
C ILE A 57 27.95 7.80 -4.86
N GLY A 58 26.99 7.63 -5.77
CA GLY A 58 26.70 8.59 -6.83
C GLY A 58 25.28 9.12 -6.71
N TRP A 59 25.08 10.40 -6.99
CA TRP A 59 23.75 10.98 -7.14
C TRP A 59 23.66 11.84 -8.40
N GLY A 60 22.55 11.69 -9.12
CA GLY A 60 22.36 12.32 -10.41
C GLY A 60 21.13 11.80 -11.14
N SER A 61 21.02 12.15 -12.41
CA SER A 61 20.00 11.60 -13.30
C SER A 61 20.52 11.54 -14.74
N ASP A 62 19.86 10.76 -15.60
CA ASP A 62 20.25 10.62 -17.00
C ASP A 62 20.02 11.88 -17.84
N LEU A 63 19.33 12.88 -17.28
CA LEU A 63 19.14 14.19 -17.90
C LEU A 63 20.45 14.99 -17.87
N LYS A 64 20.93 15.42 -19.05
CA LYS A 64 22.06 16.35 -19.16
C LYS A 64 21.72 17.64 -18.40
N GLY A 65 22.65 18.10 -17.56
CA GLY A 65 22.50 19.34 -16.79
C GLY A 65 21.79 19.19 -15.44
N THR A 66 21.59 17.96 -14.94
CA THR A 66 21.14 17.68 -13.56
C THR A 66 21.95 18.50 -12.54
N TRP A 67 23.25 18.66 -12.81
CA TRP A 67 24.15 19.52 -12.07
C TRP A 67 24.55 20.72 -12.92
N GLY A 68 23.98 21.89 -12.64
CA GLY A 68 24.33 23.15 -13.32
C GLY A 68 25.66 23.73 -12.82
N ASN A 69 26.20 24.71 -13.57
CA ASN A 69 27.40 25.47 -13.19
C ASN A 69 27.16 26.21 -11.87
N ASP A 70 27.62 25.64 -10.75
CA ASP A 70 27.50 26.23 -9.41
C ASP A 70 28.41 25.49 -8.41
N ILE A 71 28.50 26.04 -7.21
CA ILE A 71 29.14 25.41 -6.05
C ILE A 71 28.08 24.65 -5.26
N TYR A 72 28.41 23.43 -4.89
CA TYR A 72 27.58 22.52 -4.11
C TYR A 72 28.36 22.02 -2.90
N SER A 73 27.68 21.33 -2.01
CA SER A 73 28.32 20.54 -0.96
C SER A 73 27.65 19.19 -0.79
N VAL A 74 28.37 18.23 -0.26
CA VAL A 74 27.80 16.98 0.26
C VAL A 74 28.05 16.90 1.76
N ASP A 75 26.98 16.75 2.53
CA ASP A 75 27.05 16.46 3.95
C ASP A 75 26.95 14.95 4.16
N ILE A 76 27.95 14.39 4.81
CA ILE A 76 27.99 12.98 5.21
C ILE A 76 27.50 12.92 6.66
N VAL A 77 26.40 12.20 6.87
CA VAL A 77 25.75 12.06 8.18
C VAL A 77 25.86 10.62 8.63
N PHE A 78 26.37 10.43 9.84
CA PHE A 78 26.35 9.15 10.54
C PHE A 78 25.44 9.28 11.76
N MET A 79 24.44 8.41 11.86
CA MET A 79 23.33 8.53 12.81
C MET A 79 22.61 9.89 12.67
N ASP A 80 22.75 10.79 13.63
CA ASP A 80 22.13 12.12 13.67
C ASP A 80 23.16 13.26 13.55
N LYS A 81 24.42 12.95 13.27
CA LYS A 81 25.52 13.92 13.23
C LYS A 81 26.17 14.02 11.85
N ILE A 82 26.36 15.25 11.39
CA ILE A 82 27.19 15.54 10.23
C ILE A 82 28.65 15.30 10.63
N ILE A 83 29.28 14.29 10.02
CA ILE A 83 30.67 13.93 10.28
C ILE A 83 31.64 14.62 9.32
N ALA A 84 31.18 14.98 8.12
CA ALA A 84 31.95 15.75 7.15
C ALA A 84 31.04 16.55 6.21
N THR A 85 31.49 17.74 5.81
CA THR A 85 30.90 18.51 4.70
C THR A 85 31.97 18.79 3.67
N ILE A 86 31.74 18.37 2.43
CA ILE A 86 32.70 18.50 1.33
C ILE A 86 32.12 19.43 0.27
N PRO A 87 32.67 20.65 0.09
CA PRO A 87 32.27 21.51 -1.01
C PRO A 87 32.86 20.99 -2.33
N PHE A 88 32.11 21.14 -3.43
CA PHE A 88 32.60 20.84 -4.77
C PHE A 88 31.99 21.79 -5.80
N GLU A 89 32.72 22.10 -6.85
CA GLU A 89 32.26 22.93 -7.96
C GLU A 89 31.92 22.06 -9.16
N VAL A 90 30.78 22.33 -9.81
CA VAL A 90 30.44 21.71 -11.08
C VAL A 90 30.67 22.76 -12.15
N GLY A 91 31.66 22.54 -13.02
CA GLY A 91 32.06 23.45 -14.09
C GLY A 91 32.10 22.78 -15.46
N THR A 92 32.58 23.50 -16.47
CA THR A 92 32.91 22.95 -17.80
C THR A 92 34.32 22.35 -17.86
N ASP A 93 35.20 22.77 -16.95
CA ASP A 93 36.58 22.31 -16.87
C ASP A 93 36.72 21.24 -15.79
N PHE A 94 37.57 20.24 -16.03
CA PHE A 94 37.93 19.25 -15.02
C PHE A 94 38.97 19.87 -14.08
N ILE A 95 38.58 20.14 -12.84
CA ILE A 95 39.45 20.75 -11.82
C ILE A 95 39.78 19.69 -10.77
N TYR A 96 41.06 19.36 -10.63
CA TYR A 96 41.54 18.53 -9.53
C TYR A 96 41.86 19.44 -8.34
N THR A 97 41.10 19.31 -7.24
CA THR A 97 41.36 20.04 -5.99
C THR A 97 41.73 19.04 -4.90
N ASN A 98 42.66 19.44 -4.03
CA ASN A 98 43.16 18.62 -2.92
C ASN A 98 42.86 19.31 -1.57
N GLU A 99 41.75 20.06 -1.50
CA GLU A 99 41.34 20.73 -0.28
C GLU A 99 40.83 19.71 0.74
N PRO A 100 41.28 19.77 2.00
CA PRO A 100 40.83 18.84 3.03
C PRO A 100 39.34 19.05 3.32
N ALA A 101 38.58 17.96 3.38
CA ALA A 101 37.20 17.97 3.88
C ALA A 101 37.17 18.66 5.25
N ALA A 102 36.24 19.59 5.47
CA ALA A 102 36.04 20.17 6.78
C ALA A 102 35.42 19.09 7.69
N ILE A 103 36.27 18.36 8.43
CA ILE A 103 35.85 17.39 9.43
C ILE A 103 35.28 18.17 10.62
N VAL A 104 34.02 17.92 10.95
CA VAL A 104 33.39 18.52 12.14
C VAL A 104 33.83 17.70 13.35
N GLU A 105 34.83 18.18 14.11
CA GLU A 105 35.24 17.53 15.36
C GLU A 105 34.11 17.57 16.41
N THR A 106 33.28 16.52 16.48
CA THR A 106 32.49 16.26 17.69
C THR A 106 33.31 15.49 18.69
N LYS A 107 33.88 16.20 19.69
CA LYS A 107 34.44 15.59 20.91
C LYS A 107 33.36 14.79 21.64
N ALA A 108 33.31 13.48 21.42
CA ALA A 108 32.50 12.57 22.21
C ALA A 108 33.24 12.23 23.51
N THR A 109 32.88 12.93 24.59
CA THR A 109 33.24 12.55 25.97
C THR A 109 32.67 11.18 26.29
N SER A 110 33.53 10.17 26.35
CA SER A 110 33.18 8.81 26.78
C SER A 110 32.97 8.79 28.30
N LYS A 111 31.72 8.81 28.76
CA LYS A 111 31.38 8.26 30.07
C LYS A 111 31.25 6.75 29.93
N LYS A 112 32.30 6.04 30.37
CA LYS A 112 32.28 4.60 30.63
C LYS A 112 31.07 4.29 31.52
N THR A 113 30.08 3.62 30.94
CA THR A 113 29.10 2.86 31.72
C THR A 113 29.55 1.42 31.63
N GLU A 114 30.09 0.89 32.73
CA GLU A 114 30.41 -0.52 32.87
C GLU A 114 29.13 -1.34 32.73
N VAL A 115 28.90 -1.89 31.54
CA VAL A 115 28.02 -3.04 31.38
C VAL A 115 28.87 -4.25 31.71
N LYS A 116 28.61 -4.85 32.88
CA LYS A 116 29.17 -6.15 33.25
C LYS A 116 28.88 -7.15 32.12
N SER A 117 29.93 -7.50 31.41
CA SER A 117 29.96 -8.64 30.50
C SER A 117 29.81 -9.91 31.32
N THR A 118 28.59 -10.43 31.41
CA THR A 118 28.43 -11.88 31.57
C THR A 118 28.83 -12.51 30.25
N SER A 119 30.07 -12.98 30.20
CA SER A 119 30.54 -13.96 29.24
C SER A 119 29.67 -15.21 29.33
N ASN A 120 28.74 -15.37 28.39
CA ASN A 120 28.23 -16.66 28.00
C ASN A 120 28.44 -16.81 26.50
N THR A 121 29.63 -17.28 26.10
CA THR A 121 29.75 -18.15 24.94
C THR A 121 28.99 -19.43 25.27
N ASN A 122 27.67 -19.40 25.16
CA ASN A 122 26.90 -20.62 25.02
C ASN A 122 27.07 -21.04 23.57
N GLU A 123 27.80 -22.12 23.31
CA GLU A 123 27.59 -22.89 22.08
C GLU A 123 26.09 -23.21 22.03
N LYS A 124 25.34 -22.49 21.18
CA LYS A 124 23.95 -22.86 20.89
C LYS A 124 24.01 -24.26 20.32
N ASN A 125 23.27 -25.19 20.92
CA ASN A 125 23.11 -26.55 20.41
C ASN A 125 21.70 -26.74 19.86
N LEU A 126 21.48 -27.80 19.07
CA LEU A 126 20.15 -28.12 18.51
C LEU A 126 19.01 -28.07 19.54
N ALA A 127 19.25 -28.53 20.77
CA ALA A 127 18.24 -28.51 21.83
C ALA A 127 17.85 -27.08 22.26
N SER A 128 18.82 -26.15 22.30
CA SER A 128 18.57 -24.75 22.61
C SER A 128 17.74 -24.05 21.53
N VAL A 129 18.01 -24.32 20.24
CA VAL A 129 17.25 -23.73 19.12
C VAL A 129 15.83 -24.26 19.09
N LEU A 130 15.62 -25.56 19.34
CA LEU A 130 14.27 -26.14 19.45
C LEU A 130 13.50 -25.57 20.64
N LYS A 131 14.18 -25.23 21.74
CA LYS A 131 13.55 -24.55 22.87
C LYS A 131 13.16 -23.10 22.51
N GLU A 132 14.01 -22.36 21.81
CA GLU A 132 13.66 -21.02 21.31
C GLU A 132 12.45 -21.05 20.37
N LEU A 133 12.35 -22.10 19.53
CA LEU A 133 11.18 -22.34 18.70
C LEU A 133 9.93 -22.58 19.54
N ASP A 134 10.03 -23.32 20.64
CA ASP A 134 8.91 -23.59 21.55
C ASP A 134 8.42 -22.35 22.28
N ASP A 135 9.34 -21.46 22.63
CA ASP A 135 9.09 -20.18 23.30
C ASP A 135 8.37 -19.16 22.38
N LEU A 136 8.30 -19.40 21.07
CA LEU A 136 7.48 -18.57 20.18
C LEU A 136 6.00 -18.65 20.56
N ILE A 137 5.29 -17.54 20.47
CA ILE A 137 3.85 -17.50 20.74
C ILE A 137 3.10 -18.15 19.57
N GLY A 138 2.16 -19.05 19.89
CA GLY A 138 1.33 -19.75 18.90
C GLY A 138 2.13 -20.69 18.01
N LEU A 139 1.80 -20.74 16.72
CA LEU A 139 2.50 -21.51 15.67
C LEU A 139 2.59 -23.03 15.94
N ASP A 140 1.66 -23.61 16.69
CA ASP A 140 1.71 -25.03 17.09
C ASP A 140 1.83 -25.99 15.90
N SER A 141 1.12 -25.70 14.80
CA SER A 141 1.19 -26.46 13.55
C SER A 141 2.59 -26.42 12.92
N ILE A 142 3.24 -25.26 12.95
CA ILE A 142 4.60 -25.06 12.43
C ILE A 142 5.63 -25.74 13.33
N LYS A 143 5.56 -25.52 14.64
CA LYS A 143 6.46 -26.15 15.64
C LYS A 143 6.44 -27.67 15.52
N LYS A 144 5.24 -28.25 15.39
CA LYS A 144 5.06 -29.69 15.17
C LYS A 144 5.74 -30.16 13.89
N LYS A 145 5.48 -29.50 12.75
CA LYS A 145 6.10 -29.85 11.46
C LYS A 145 7.63 -29.76 11.49
N VAL A 146 8.18 -28.70 12.08
CA VAL A 146 9.64 -28.54 12.22
C VAL A 146 10.22 -29.69 13.04
N ARG A 147 9.62 -30.03 14.19
CA ARG A 147 10.08 -31.16 15.03
C ARG A 147 10.02 -32.50 14.33
N GLU A 148 8.92 -32.78 13.62
CA GLU A 148 8.76 -34.00 12.83
C GLU A 148 9.86 -34.10 11.77
N TYR A 149 10.16 -33.00 11.09
CA TYR A 149 11.21 -32.98 10.08
C TYR A 149 12.62 -33.10 10.68
N THR A 150 12.93 -32.37 11.75
CA THR A 150 14.20 -32.53 12.49
C THR A 150 14.40 -33.97 12.96
N THR A 151 13.34 -34.63 13.42
CA THR A 151 13.39 -36.05 13.82
C THR A 151 13.71 -36.96 12.64
N TYR A 152 13.09 -36.72 11.48
CA TYR A 152 13.38 -37.46 10.25
C TYR A 152 14.82 -37.25 9.76
N LEU A 153 15.32 -36.01 9.79
CA LEU A 153 16.71 -35.70 9.42
C LEU A 153 17.71 -36.40 10.36
N ASN A 154 17.43 -36.46 11.67
CA ASN A 154 18.24 -37.22 12.63
C ASN A 154 18.25 -38.72 12.32
N PHE A 155 17.11 -39.27 11.89
CA PHE A 155 17.03 -40.67 11.45
C PHE A 155 17.91 -40.93 10.22
N ILE A 156 17.91 -40.04 9.22
CA ILE A 156 18.80 -40.15 8.05
C ILE A 156 20.27 -40.09 8.47
N LYS A 157 20.62 -39.15 9.36
CA LYS A 157 22.00 -39.01 9.87
C LYS A 157 22.46 -40.31 10.55
N LEU A 158 21.63 -40.88 11.42
CA LEU A 158 21.92 -42.15 12.10
C LEU A 158 22.09 -43.32 11.11
N ARG A 159 21.31 -43.36 10.02
CA ARG A 159 21.47 -44.37 8.96
C ARG A 159 22.81 -44.24 8.26
N LYS A 160 23.21 -43.03 7.88
CA LYS A 160 24.52 -42.76 7.26
C LYS A 160 25.67 -43.15 8.20
N GLU A 161 25.59 -42.81 9.48
CA GLU A 161 26.58 -43.20 10.50
C GLU A 161 26.69 -44.72 10.66
N LYS A 162 25.59 -45.45 10.44
CA LYS A 162 25.56 -46.93 10.45
C LYS A 162 25.95 -47.57 9.12
N GLY A 163 26.38 -46.80 8.12
CA GLY A 163 26.87 -47.30 6.84
C GLY A 163 25.77 -47.69 5.84
N PHE A 164 24.54 -47.22 6.02
CA PHE A 164 23.50 -47.39 5.00
C PHE A 164 23.73 -46.39 3.85
N GLU A 165 23.80 -46.89 2.62
CA GLU A 165 23.87 -46.08 1.40
C GLU A 165 22.46 -45.56 1.04
N ASP A 166 22.06 -44.43 1.62
CA ASP A 166 20.92 -43.65 1.14
C ASP A 166 21.41 -42.64 0.09
N ASN A 167 21.18 -42.94 -1.19
CA ASN A 167 21.58 -42.10 -2.33
C ASN A 167 20.65 -40.90 -2.59
N ASP A 168 19.55 -40.78 -1.84
CA ASP A 168 18.61 -39.68 -1.99
C ASP A 168 19.18 -38.40 -1.36
N LYS A 169 19.25 -37.32 -2.16
CA LYS A 169 19.61 -35.99 -1.67
C LYS A 169 18.54 -35.51 -0.68
N ILE A 170 18.98 -35.05 0.49
CA ILE A 170 18.09 -34.44 1.49
C ILE A 170 17.55 -33.12 0.92
N ASN A 171 16.22 -33.00 0.81
CA ASN A 171 15.58 -31.79 0.30
C ASN A 171 15.32 -30.80 1.44
N LEU A 172 15.97 -29.65 1.44
CA LEU A 172 15.79 -28.61 2.46
C LEU A 172 14.88 -27.46 2.00
N HIS A 173 14.43 -27.50 0.74
CA HIS A 173 13.67 -26.42 0.13
C HIS A 173 12.21 -26.41 0.59
N ALA A 174 11.69 -25.23 0.93
CA ALA A 174 10.37 -25.11 1.53
C ALA A 174 9.54 -23.96 0.96
N VAL A 175 8.23 -24.08 1.11
CA VAL A 175 7.23 -23.06 0.79
C VAL A 175 6.57 -22.62 2.08
N PHE A 176 6.60 -21.31 2.34
CA PHE A 176 5.98 -20.68 3.50
C PHE A 176 4.76 -19.87 3.04
N THR A 177 3.56 -20.33 3.35
CA THR A 177 2.31 -19.59 3.06
C THR A 177 1.76 -18.92 4.30
N GLY A 178 1.23 -17.72 4.17
CA GLY A 178 0.48 -17.06 5.24
C GLY A 178 0.58 -15.54 5.17
N ASN A 179 -0.29 -14.86 5.92
CA ASN A 179 -0.39 -13.40 5.91
C ASN A 179 0.86 -12.69 6.49
N PRO A 180 1.02 -11.38 6.29
CA PRO A 180 2.14 -10.62 6.84
C PRO A 180 2.16 -10.69 8.36
N GLY A 181 3.35 -10.76 8.95
CA GLY A 181 3.50 -10.73 10.40
C GLY A 181 3.11 -12.03 11.13
N THR A 182 2.95 -13.16 10.44
CA THR A 182 2.72 -14.49 11.05
C THR A 182 3.99 -15.21 11.52
N GLY A 183 5.19 -14.59 11.38
CA GLY A 183 6.45 -15.15 11.88
C GLY A 183 7.28 -15.98 10.89
N LYS A 184 6.97 -15.92 9.59
CA LYS A 184 7.70 -16.60 8.50
C LYS A 184 9.23 -16.43 8.57
N THR A 185 9.71 -15.19 8.55
CA THR A 185 11.15 -14.88 8.60
C THR A 185 11.79 -15.35 9.92
N THR A 186 11.08 -15.28 11.04
CA THR A 186 11.56 -15.76 12.34
C THR A 186 11.78 -17.28 12.32
N VAL A 187 10.83 -18.04 11.79
CA VAL A 187 10.96 -19.50 11.67
C VAL A 187 12.04 -19.87 10.65
N ALA A 188 12.21 -19.10 9.57
CA ALA A 188 13.30 -19.32 8.61
C ALA A 188 14.67 -19.20 9.30
N LYS A 189 14.86 -18.21 10.17
CA LYS A 189 16.11 -18.06 10.97
C LYS A 189 16.37 -19.27 11.85
N MET A 190 15.35 -19.76 12.55
CA MET A 190 15.48 -20.96 13.38
C MET A 190 15.77 -22.22 12.56
N LEU A 191 15.15 -22.38 11.37
CA LEU A 191 15.49 -23.48 10.47
C LEU A 191 16.94 -23.42 10.00
N GLY A 192 17.48 -22.23 9.76
CA GLY A 192 18.89 -22.04 9.38
C GLY A 192 19.83 -22.53 10.49
N GLU A 193 19.57 -22.12 11.72
CA GLU A 193 20.29 -22.60 12.91
C GLU A 193 20.14 -24.12 13.09
N ILE A 194 18.93 -24.67 12.95
CA ILE A 194 18.69 -26.12 13.03
C ILE A 194 19.51 -26.87 11.98
N TYR A 195 19.45 -26.44 10.71
CA TYR A 195 20.16 -27.11 9.62
C TYR A 195 21.68 -27.03 9.78
N PHE A 196 22.21 -25.94 10.31
CA PHE A 196 23.62 -25.81 10.68
C PHE A 196 24.03 -26.80 11.77
N GLU A 197 23.29 -26.84 12.88
CA GLU A 197 23.54 -27.77 14.00
C GLU A 197 23.46 -29.24 13.58
N MET A 198 22.64 -29.54 12.58
CA MET A 198 22.52 -30.89 12.01
C MET A 198 23.65 -31.25 11.04
N GLY A 199 24.48 -30.28 10.63
CA GLY A 199 25.54 -30.44 9.64
C GLY A 199 25.04 -30.47 8.20
N MET A 200 23.85 -29.94 7.95
CA MET A 200 23.23 -29.87 6.61
C MET A 200 23.59 -28.59 5.86
N LEU A 201 23.92 -27.53 6.59
CA LEU A 201 24.38 -26.25 6.06
C LEU A 201 25.67 -25.82 6.77
N SER A 202 26.59 -25.16 6.07
CA SER A 202 27.90 -24.80 6.61
C SER A 202 27.92 -23.60 7.57
N LYS A 203 26.87 -22.75 7.60
CA LYS A 203 26.79 -21.52 8.43
C LYS A 203 25.46 -21.27 9.14
N GLY A 204 24.33 -21.62 8.52
CA GLY A 204 22.98 -21.44 9.08
C GLY A 204 22.41 -20.02 9.01
N HIS A 205 23.06 -19.06 8.33
CA HIS A 205 22.53 -17.70 8.16
C HIS A 205 21.32 -17.67 7.22
N VAL A 206 20.54 -16.60 7.27
CA VAL A 206 19.41 -16.37 6.35
C VAL A 206 19.66 -15.09 5.57
N LEU A 207 19.64 -15.20 4.24
CA LEU A 207 19.63 -14.06 3.33
C LEU A 207 18.19 -13.86 2.83
N GLU A 208 17.56 -12.80 3.30
CA GLU A 208 16.21 -12.39 2.88
C GLU A 208 16.32 -11.48 1.65
N VAL A 209 15.54 -11.79 0.60
CA VAL A 209 15.52 -11.07 -0.68
C VAL A 209 14.11 -11.00 -1.24
N ASP A 210 13.88 -10.07 -2.17
CA ASP A 210 12.66 -9.97 -2.95
C ASP A 210 12.91 -10.00 -4.48
N ARG A 211 11.87 -9.71 -5.28
CA ARG A 211 12.01 -9.65 -6.74
C ARG A 211 13.07 -8.65 -7.20
N SER A 212 13.15 -7.48 -6.55
CA SER A 212 14.06 -6.41 -6.92
C SER A 212 15.53 -6.81 -6.72
N ASP A 213 15.81 -7.73 -5.81
CA ASP A 213 17.16 -8.29 -5.60
C ASP A 213 17.54 -9.36 -6.62
N LEU A 214 16.55 -10.12 -7.12
CA LEU A 214 16.80 -11.25 -8.02
C LEU A 214 16.75 -10.83 -9.50
N VAL A 215 15.85 -9.91 -9.85
CA VAL A 215 15.55 -9.52 -11.23
C VAL A 215 16.22 -8.19 -11.57
N ALA A 216 16.82 -8.12 -12.76
CA ALA A 216 17.41 -6.89 -13.30
C ALA A 216 16.47 -6.19 -14.29
N GLU A 217 16.69 -4.90 -14.52
CA GLU A 217 15.89 -4.08 -15.45
C GLU A 217 16.21 -4.37 -16.93
N TYR A 218 17.40 -4.91 -17.21
CA TYR A 218 17.90 -5.14 -18.57
C TYR A 218 18.07 -6.63 -18.89
N ILE A 219 17.81 -6.97 -20.17
CA ILE A 219 17.96 -8.33 -20.72
C ILE A 219 19.35 -8.88 -20.41
N GLY A 220 19.41 -10.12 -19.90
CA GLY A 220 20.65 -10.86 -19.66
C GLY A 220 21.40 -10.50 -18.37
N GLN A 221 20.90 -9.54 -17.58
CA GLN A 221 21.49 -9.19 -16.28
C GLN A 221 20.85 -9.92 -15.10
N THR A 222 19.65 -10.48 -15.27
CA THR A 222 18.96 -11.23 -14.21
C THR A 222 19.73 -12.49 -13.84
N ALA A 223 20.29 -13.20 -14.83
CA ALA A 223 21.08 -14.40 -14.56
C ALA A 223 22.30 -14.20 -13.64
N PRO A 224 23.22 -13.27 -13.94
CA PRO A 224 24.35 -13.02 -13.05
C PRO A 224 23.91 -12.49 -11.68
N LYS A 225 22.88 -11.64 -11.63
CA LYS A 225 22.35 -11.09 -10.37
C LYS A 225 21.79 -12.19 -9.46
N THR A 226 20.92 -13.06 -9.99
CA THR A 226 20.37 -14.21 -9.24
C THR A 226 21.49 -15.15 -8.76
N LYS A 227 22.50 -15.44 -9.59
CA LYS A 227 23.64 -16.28 -9.19
C LYS A 227 24.49 -15.66 -8.08
N GLU A 228 24.66 -14.34 -8.08
CA GLU A 228 25.38 -13.64 -7.02
C GLU A 228 24.65 -13.76 -5.69
N ILE A 229 23.32 -13.60 -5.70
CA ILE A 229 22.47 -13.78 -4.51
C ILE A 229 22.56 -15.22 -3.99
N ILE A 230 22.45 -16.23 -4.87
CA ILE A 230 22.63 -17.64 -4.50
C ILE A 230 24.00 -17.86 -3.85
N LYS A 231 25.07 -17.28 -4.43
CA LYS A 231 26.42 -17.38 -3.87
C LYS A 231 26.54 -16.76 -2.47
N LYS A 232 25.86 -15.64 -2.21
CA LYS A 232 25.81 -15.00 -0.89
C LYS A 232 25.02 -15.85 0.13
N ALA A 233 23.99 -16.57 -0.32
CA ALA A 233 23.19 -17.44 0.52
C ALA A 233 23.83 -18.81 0.82
N LYS A 234 24.90 -19.22 0.11
CA LYS A 234 25.59 -20.50 0.34
C LYS A 234 26.05 -20.66 1.78
N GLY A 235 25.79 -21.83 2.34
CA GLY A 235 25.96 -22.17 3.75
C GLY A 235 24.73 -21.85 4.61
N GLY A 236 23.66 -21.33 4.03
CA GLY A 236 22.49 -20.82 4.74
C GLY A 236 21.17 -21.02 4.00
N ILE A 237 20.17 -20.22 4.36
CA ILE A 237 18.88 -20.15 3.69
C ILE A 237 18.82 -18.91 2.79
N LEU A 238 18.47 -19.11 1.52
CA LEU A 238 17.95 -18.06 0.66
C LEU A 238 16.43 -17.96 0.87
N PHE A 239 15.99 -16.92 1.56
CA PHE A 239 14.58 -16.65 1.83
C PHE A 239 14.05 -15.61 0.84
N ILE A 240 13.13 -16.00 -0.03
CA ILE A 240 12.54 -15.13 -1.06
C ILE A 240 11.14 -14.75 -0.62
N ASP A 241 10.96 -13.51 -0.16
CA ASP A 241 9.64 -13.00 0.21
C ASP A 241 8.84 -12.59 -1.04
N GLU A 242 7.52 -12.69 -0.95
CA GLU A 242 6.58 -12.46 -2.05
C GLU A 242 6.97 -13.13 -3.38
N ALA A 243 7.41 -14.40 -3.32
CA ALA A 243 7.99 -15.11 -4.46
C ALA A 243 7.06 -15.21 -5.68
N TYR A 244 5.75 -15.14 -5.48
CA TYR A 244 4.76 -15.05 -6.57
C TYR A 244 4.99 -13.87 -7.50
N ALA A 245 5.66 -12.81 -7.04
CA ALA A 245 6.05 -11.68 -7.86
C ALA A 245 6.99 -12.09 -9.00
N LEU A 246 7.73 -13.21 -8.89
CA LEU A 246 8.60 -13.75 -9.94
C LEU A 246 7.82 -14.46 -11.07
N ALA A 247 6.57 -14.87 -10.84
CA ALA A 247 5.77 -15.65 -11.79
C ALA A 247 4.45 -14.95 -12.16
N ARG A 248 4.54 -13.74 -12.71
CA ARG A 248 3.35 -12.99 -13.14
C ARG A 248 2.68 -13.72 -14.32
N LYS A 249 1.36 -13.98 -14.22
CA LYS A 249 0.59 -14.85 -15.14
C LYS A 249 0.39 -14.28 -16.55
N ASN A 250 0.58 -12.99 -16.76
CA ASN A 250 0.38 -12.34 -18.05
C ASN A 250 1.70 -11.71 -18.51
N ASP A 251 2.53 -12.47 -19.26
CA ASP A 251 3.26 -11.88 -20.39
C ASP A 251 3.97 -12.92 -21.29
N ASP A 252 4.03 -12.57 -22.57
CA ASP A 252 4.85 -13.12 -23.64
C ASP A 252 6.33 -12.75 -23.42
N SER A 253 7.24 -13.74 -23.43
CA SER A 253 8.69 -13.65 -23.71
C SER A 253 9.61 -12.60 -23.03
N LYS A 254 9.13 -11.63 -22.23
CA LYS A 254 9.93 -10.53 -21.65
C LYS A 254 9.99 -10.44 -20.12
N ASP A 255 9.24 -11.27 -19.38
CA ASP A 255 9.38 -11.30 -17.91
C ASP A 255 10.66 -12.04 -17.50
N PHE A 256 11.67 -11.27 -17.07
CA PHE A 256 12.93 -11.80 -16.53
C PHE A 256 12.75 -12.57 -15.21
N GLY A 257 11.58 -12.49 -14.56
CA GLY A 257 11.27 -13.32 -13.38
C GLY A 257 11.35 -14.83 -13.67
N LYS A 258 10.97 -15.26 -14.88
CA LYS A 258 11.11 -16.66 -15.31
C LYS A 258 12.57 -17.11 -15.38
N GLU A 259 13.48 -16.23 -15.83
CA GLU A 259 14.92 -16.50 -15.88
C GLU A 259 15.49 -16.70 -14.46
N ALA A 260 15.08 -15.88 -13.50
CA ALA A 260 15.46 -16.08 -12.08
C ALA A 260 14.93 -17.43 -11.55
N ILE A 261 13.68 -17.79 -11.84
CA ILE A 261 13.09 -19.08 -11.45
C ILE A 261 13.90 -20.25 -12.03
N GLU A 262 14.27 -20.20 -13.32
CA GLU A 262 15.04 -21.26 -13.97
C GLU A 262 16.42 -21.46 -13.30
N ILE A 263 17.06 -20.39 -12.87
CA ILE A 263 18.36 -20.44 -12.18
C ILE A 263 18.22 -21.01 -10.78
N LEU A 264 17.19 -20.62 -10.04
CA LEU A 264 16.87 -21.20 -8.74
C LEU A 264 16.60 -22.71 -8.88
N LEU A 265 15.78 -23.11 -9.85
CA LEU A 265 15.50 -24.52 -10.13
C LEU A 265 16.76 -25.31 -10.48
N LYS A 266 17.66 -24.71 -11.26
CA LYS A 266 18.95 -25.33 -11.60
C LYS A 266 19.81 -25.53 -10.35
N GLU A 267 19.91 -24.54 -9.48
CA GLU A 267 20.65 -24.66 -8.22
C GLU A 267 20.07 -25.76 -7.31
N MET A 268 18.74 -25.85 -7.20
CA MET A 268 18.06 -26.91 -6.43
C MET A 268 18.32 -28.32 -6.98
N SER A 269 18.68 -28.45 -8.26
CA SER A 269 18.88 -29.73 -8.93
C SER A 269 20.35 -30.16 -8.91
N ASP A 270 21.20 -29.26 -9.42
CA ASP A 270 22.59 -29.52 -9.77
C ASP A 270 23.56 -28.99 -8.71
N GLY A 271 23.07 -28.21 -7.74
CA GLY A 271 23.86 -27.66 -6.65
C GLY A 271 24.50 -28.72 -5.76
N ASP A 272 25.52 -28.26 -5.03
CA ASP A 272 26.28 -29.04 -4.04
C ASP A 272 25.45 -29.39 -2.78
N GLY A 273 24.30 -28.74 -2.60
CA GLY A 273 23.37 -28.96 -1.49
C GLY A 273 23.65 -28.12 -0.24
N ASP A 274 24.66 -27.24 -0.26
CA ASP A 274 24.99 -26.34 0.87
C ASP A 274 24.15 -25.05 0.81
N ILE A 275 22.86 -25.17 0.50
CA ILE A 275 21.90 -24.07 0.48
C ILE A 275 20.47 -24.61 0.62
N ALA A 276 19.68 -23.97 1.47
CA ALA A 276 18.23 -24.16 1.51
C ALA A 276 17.54 -22.96 0.85
N ILE A 277 16.52 -23.21 0.03
CA ILE A 277 15.76 -22.14 -0.63
C ILE A 277 14.35 -22.18 -0.07
N ILE A 278 13.90 -21.08 0.52
CA ILE A 278 12.57 -20.93 1.08
C ILE A 278 11.85 -19.82 0.32
N VAL A 279 10.71 -20.14 -0.29
CA VAL A 279 9.85 -19.15 -0.95
C VAL A 279 8.65 -18.84 -0.07
N ALA A 280 8.33 -17.57 0.10
CA ALA A 280 7.25 -17.11 0.96
C ALA A 280 6.24 -16.23 0.21
N GLY A 281 4.99 -16.23 0.69
CA GLY A 281 3.95 -15.35 0.16
C GLY A 281 2.56 -15.67 0.68
N TYR A 282 1.56 -14.99 0.11
CA TYR A 282 0.15 -15.22 0.41
C TYR A 282 -0.32 -16.57 -0.16
N PRO A 283 -1.26 -17.28 0.50
CA PRO A 283 -1.64 -18.64 0.11
C PRO A 283 -2.09 -18.80 -1.35
N ASP A 284 -3.01 -17.95 -1.83
CA ASP A 284 -3.59 -18.06 -3.18
C ASP A 284 -2.58 -17.70 -4.28
N GLU A 285 -1.79 -16.67 -4.02
CA GLU A 285 -0.75 -16.16 -4.90
C GLU A 285 0.41 -17.19 -5.01
N MET A 286 0.76 -17.86 -3.91
CA MET A 286 1.76 -18.93 -3.91
C MET A 286 1.30 -20.20 -4.63
N ASN A 287 0.01 -20.53 -4.57
CA ASN A 287 -0.54 -21.61 -5.41
C ASN A 287 -0.34 -21.30 -6.90
N SER A 288 -0.64 -20.06 -7.30
CA SER A 288 -0.42 -19.58 -8.67
C SER A 288 1.06 -19.62 -9.09
N PHE A 289 1.98 -19.29 -8.16
CA PHE A 289 3.42 -19.38 -8.39
C PHE A 289 3.88 -20.82 -8.62
N LEU A 290 3.45 -21.77 -7.78
CA LEU A 290 3.87 -23.17 -7.90
C LEU A 290 3.32 -23.84 -9.16
N GLU A 291 2.16 -23.39 -9.65
CA GLU A 291 1.57 -23.84 -10.91
C GLU A 291 2.24 -23.23 -12.15
N SER A 292 3.02 -22.15 -11.99
CA SER A 292 3.62 -21.44 -13.13
C SER A 292 4.73 -22.24 -13.81
N ASN A 293 5.35 -23.18 -13.11
CA ASN A 293 6.41 -24.05 -13.63
C ASN A 293 6.36 -25.42 -12.94
N PRO A 294 6.16 -26.54 -13.68
CA PRO A 294 6.17 -27.89 -13.11
C PRO A 294 7.43 -28.22 -12.30
N GLY A 295 8.57 -27.60 -12.62
CA GLY A 295 9.81 -27.71 -11.86
C GLY A 295 9.67 -27.26 -10.41
N LEU A 296 8.92 -26.19 -10.14
CA LEU A 296 8.73 -25.67 -8.78
C LEU A 296 8.04 -26.72 -7.90
N LYS A 297 6.93 -27.31 -8.37
CA LYS A 297 6.17 -28.32 -7.63
C LYS A 297 6.96 -29.59 -7.32
N SER A 298 7.95 -29.94 -8.15
CA SER A 298 8.80 -31.12 -7.93
C SER A 298 9.94 -30.88 -6.95
N ARG A 299 10.52 -29.66 -6.90
CA ARG A 299 11.61 -29.33 -5.98
C ARG A 299 11.14 -28.85 -4.61
N PHE A 300 9.98 -28.20 -4.53
CA PHE A 300 9.39 -27.77 -3.27
C PHE A 300 8.41 -28.85 -2.76
N ASN A 301 8.86 -29.64 -1.78
CA ASN A 301 8.05 -30.69 -1.16
C ASN A 301 7.69 -30.42 0.30
N MET A 302 8.29 -29.40 0.92
CA MET A 302 8.00 -28.98 2.28
C MET A 302 7.09 -27.76 2.29
N PHE A 303 5.91 -27.88 2.91
CA PHE A 303 4.92 -26.81 2.98
C PHE A 303 4.61 -26.45 4.43
N TYR A 304 4.84 -25.18 4.76
CA TYR A 304 4.56 -24.58 6.07
C TYR A 304 3.48 -23.54 5.91
N ASP A 305 2.31 -23.80 6.51
CA ASP A 305 1.16 -22.90 6.46
C ASP A 305 1.04 -22.17 7.79
N PHE A 306 1.24 -20.86 7.74
CA PHE A 306 1.29 -19.96 8.89
C PHE A 306 -0.07 -19.30 9.07
N PRO A 307 -0.90 -19.79 10.01
CA PRO A 307 -2.21 -19.21 10.26
C PRO A 307 -2.10 -17.82 10.87
N ASP A 308 -3.18 -17.03 10.74
CA ASP A 308 -3.32 -15.80 11.52
C ASP A 308 -3.34 -16.12 13.01
N TYR A 309 -2.68 -15.26 13.80
CA TYR A 309 -2.73 -15.35 15.26
C TYR A 309 -4.13 -15.05 15.77
N THR A 310 -4.60 -15.88 16.70
CA THR A 310 -5.84 -15.68 17.44
C THR A 310 -5.76 -14.43 18.34
N PRO A 311 -6.88 -13.84 18.76
CA PRO A 311 -6.87 -12.69 19.67
C PRO A 311 -6.07 -12.92 20.96
N GLN A 312 -6.07 -14.16 21.47
CA GLN A 312 -5.30 -14.57 22.64
C GLN A 312 -3.80 -14.51 22.36
N GLU A 313 -3.36 -15.05 21.22
CA GLU A 313 -1.96 -15.00 20.78
C GLU A 313 -1.53 -13.56 20.46
N LEU A 314 -2.37 -12.77 19.79
CA LEU A 314 -2.13 -11.35 19.55
C LEU A 314 -1.93 -10.57 20.85
N MET A 315 -2.72 -10.89 21.89
CA MET A 315 -2.55 -10.29 23.22
C MET A 315 -1.26 -10.75 23.90
N GLN A 316 -0.85 -12.01 23.75
CA GLN A 316 0.44 -12.49 24.23
C GLN A 316 1.59 -11.76 23.52
N ILE A 317 1.50 -11.58 22.20
CA ILE A 317 2.46 -10.80 21.40
C ILE A 317 2.49 -9.35 21.89
N ALA A 318 1.33 -8.76 22.19
CA ALA A 318 1.25 -7.41 22.71
C ALA A 318 1.97 -7.26 24.06
N ASN A 319 1.77 -8.20 24.99
CA ASN A 319 2.48 -8.20 26.27
C ASN A 319 4.01 -8.35 26.06
N TYR A 320 4.43 -9.30 25.21
CA TYR A 320 5.85 -9.51 24.90
C TYR A 320 6.51 -8.27 24.30
N THR A 321 5.86 -7.63 23.32
CA THR A 321 6.35 -6.40 22.70
C THR A 321 6.35 -5.23 23.70
N ALA A 322 5.34 -5.14 24.57
CA ALA A 322 5.28 -4.11 25.60
C ALA A 322 6.44 -4.23 26.59
N ASP A 323 6.74 -5.45 27.07
CA ASP A 323 7.86 -5.71 27.97
C ASP A 323 9.19 -5.27 27.32
N LYS A 324 9.42 -5.62 26.05
CA LYS A 324 10.59 -5.16 25.30
C LYS A 324 10.69 -3.65 25.16
N LYS A 325 9.55 -2.97 25.03
CA LYS A 325 9.47 -1.51 24.86
C LYS A 325 9.39 -0.75 26.20
N SER A 326 9.51 -1.46 27.33
CA SER A 326 9.32 -0.91 28.69
C SER A 326 7.97 -0.22 28.86
N ILE A 327 6.92 -0.82 28.30
CA ILE A 327 5.54 -0.37 28.37
C ILE A 327 4.78 -1.26 29.37
N LYS A 328 3.90 -0.66 30.16
CA LYS A 328 2.99 -1.35 31.07
C LYS A 328 1.54 -1.11 30.67
N PHE A 329 0.71 -2.12 30.90
CA PHE A 329 -0.74 -2.03 30.82
C PHE A 329 -1.34 -2.25 32.21
N ASN A 330 -2.25 -1.36 32.62
CA ASN A 330 -3.13 -1.66 33.74
C ASN A 330 -4.23 -2.66 33.29
N VAL A 331 -5.01 -3.17 34.24
CA VAL A 331 -6.05 -4.19 33.98
C VAL A 331 -7.07 -3.68 32.94
N GLU A 332 -7.53 -2.45 33.10
CA GLU A 332 -8.51 -1.82 32.20
C GLU A 332 -7.98 -1.66 30.76
N THR A 333 -6.74 -1.20 30.58
CA THR A 333 -6.09 -1.09 29.27
C THR A 333 -5.95 -2.45 28.62
N LYS A 334 -5.65 -3.52 29.38
CA LYS A 334 -5.58 -4.88 28.82
C LYS A 334 -6.94 -5.34 28.31
N GLU A 335 -8.02 -5.06 29.03
CA GLU A 335 -9.38 -5.40 28.60
C GLU A 335 -9.78 -4.66 27.32
N VAL A 336 -9.52 -3.35 27.27
CA VAL A 336 -9.81 -2.52 26.08
C VAL A 336 -8.98 -2.98 24.89
N LEU A 337 -7.67 -3.18 25.07
CA LEU A 337 -6.79 -3.67 24.03
C LEU A 337 -7.26 -5.04 23.50
N TYR A 338 -7.56 -5.99 24.39
CA TYR A 338 -8.04 -7.31 24.00
C TYR A 338 -9.34 -7.22 23.19
N LYS A 339 -10.30 -6.40 23.62
CA LYS A 339 -11.53 -6.17 22.87
C LYS A 339 -11.25 -5.64 21.46
N LYS A 340 -10.35 -4.65 21.32
CA LYS A 340 -9.96 -4.11 20.01
C LYS A 340 -9.26 -5.14 19.12
N LEU A 341 -8.43 -6.01 19.70
CA LEU A 341 -7.81 -7.12 18.97
C LEU A 341 -8.85 -8.14 18.49
N VAL A 342 -9.87 -8.44 19.31
CA VAL A 342 -10.99 -9.31 18.90
C VAL A 342 -11.77 -8.70 17.75
N ASP A 343 -12.10 -7.40 17.82
CA ASP A 343 -12.83 -6.70 16.75
C ASP A 343 -12.01 -6.70 15.45
N SER A 344 -10.72 -6.37 15.53
CA SER A 344 -9.80 -6.39 14.38
C SER A 344 -9.64 -7.78 13.77
N TYR A 345 -9.64 -8.83 14.60
CA TYR A 345 -9.60 -10.21 14.13
C TYR A 345 -10.90 -10.62 13.41
N ARG A 346 -12.05 -10.12 13.85
CA ARG A 346 -13.35 -10.39 13.20
C ARG A 346 -13.48 -9.70 11.84
N GLU A 347 -12.92 -8.50 11.72
CA GLU A 347 -12.95 -7.68 10.50
C GLU A 347 -11.79 -7.98 9.54
N ARG A 348 -10.92 -8.93 9.89
CA ARG A 348 -9.70 -9.21 9.14
C ARG A 348 -9.98 -9.72 7.73
N ASP A 349 -9.10 -9.35 6.81
CA ASP A 349 -9.09 -9.85 5.44
C ASP A 349 -7.80 -10.64 5.15
N LYS A 350 -7.58 -10.98 3.88
CA LYS A 350 -6.40 -11.71 3.41
C LYS A 350 -5.07 -10.95 3.54
N THR A 351 -5.09 -9.71 4.03
CA THR A 351 -3.90 -8.86 4.22
C THR A 351 -3.63 -8.54 5.69
N PHE A 352 -4.30 -9.23 6.61
CA PHE A 352 -4.19 -8.98 8.04
C PHE A 352 -2.74 -9.04 8.55
N GLY A 353 -2.29 -7.96 9.21
CA GLY A 353 -0.88 -7.75 9.55
C GLY A 353 -0.35 -8.50 10.77
N ASN A 354 -1.20 -9.23 11.52
CA ASN A 354 -0.78 -10.10 12.64
C ASN A 354 0.18 -9.40 13.64
N ALA A 355 1.37 -9.95 13.90
CA ALA A 355 2.32 -9.34 14.83
C ALA A 355 2.80 -7.95 14.38
N ARG A 356 2.86 -7.68 13.06
CA ARG A 356 3.14 -6.33 12.54
C ARG A 356 2.04 -5.37 12.96
N TYR A 357 0.77 -5.78 12.84
CA TYR A 357 -0.38 -5.00 13.29
C TYR A 357 -0.31 -4.67 14.79
N VAL A 358 0.00 -5.66 15.64
CA VAL A 358 0.17 -5.44 17.09
C VAL A 358 1.32 -4.48 17.38
N ASN A 359 2.45 -4.61 16.69
CA ASN A 359 3.59 -3.72 16.89
C ASN A 359 3.24 -2.27 16.54
N THR A 360 2.59 -2.04 15.40
CA THR A 360 2.10 -0.72 14.99
C THR A 360 1.14 -0.14 16.02
N LEU A 361 0.15 -0.92 16.46
CA LEU A 361 -0.81 -0.49 17.47
C LEU A 361 -0.10 -0.05 18.76
N LEU A 362 0.92 -0.78 19.21
CA LEU A 362 1.67 -0.41 20.41
C LEU A 362 2.57 0.81 20.22
N ASP A 363 3.12 1.02 19.02
CA ASP A 363 3.86 2.23 18.69
C ASP A 363 2.94 3.46 18.71
N ASP A 364 1.75 3.35 18.12
CA ASP A 364 0.74 4.41 18.15
C ASP A 364 0.25 4.69 19.59
N ALA A 365 0.03 3.63 20.37
CA ALA A 365 -0.37 3.74 21.77
C ALA A 365 0.73 4.43 22.61
N LYS A 366 2.00 4.08 22.38
CA LYS A 366 3.15 4.72 23.04
C LYS A 366 3.28 6.19 22.64
N MET A 367 3.03 6.51 21.37
CA MET A 367 3.01 7.90 20.89
C MET A 367 1.89 8.70 21.59
N ASN A 368 0.67 8.14 21.68
CA ASN A 368 -0.45 8.77 22.38
C ASN A 368 -0.17 8.97 23.87
N MET A 369 0.44 7.97 24.52
CA MET A 369 0.92 8.08 25.90
C MET A 369 1.92 9.23 26.04
N GLY A 370 2.92 9.31 25.16
CA GLY A 370 3.91 10.39 25.15
C GLY A 370 3.26 11.77 25.01
N LEU A 371 2.33 11.92 24.07
CA LEU A 371 1.58 13.17 23.88
C LEU A 371 0.72 13.54 25.09
N ARG A 372 0.13 12.56 25.79
CA ARG A 372 -0.64 12.79 27.01
C ARG A 372 0.27 13.21 28.17
N VAL A 373 1.36 12.48 28.39
CA VAL A 373 2.33 12.72 29.46
C VAL A 373 2.94 14.11 29.32
N MET A 374 3.38 14.48 28.11
CA MET A 374 4.00 15.78 27.84
C MET A 374 3.06 16.98 27.93
N LYS A 375 1.73 16.76 28.00
CA LYS A 375 0.73 17.81 28.23
C LYS A 375 0.52 18.16 29.70
N GLN A 376 1.04 17.35 30.63
CA GLN A 376 0.93 17.63 32.05
C GLN A 376 1.89 18.74 32.46
N ASP A 377 1.54 19.49 33.50
CA ASP A 377 2.48 20.44 34.11
C ASP A 377 3.61 19.66 34.80
N ASN A 378 4.86 20.04 34.52
CA ASN A 378 6.08 19.42 35.08
C ASN A 378 6.26 17.90 34.82
N PRO A 379 6.28 17.45 33.55
CA PRO A 379 6.42 16.04 33.18
C PRO A 379 7.73 15.40 33.70
N GLU A 380 8.76 16.19 33.97
CA GLU A 380 10.02 15.76 34.56
C GLU A 380 9.91 15.23 35.99
N THR A 381 8.78 15.47 36.66
CA THR A 381 8.52 14.99 38.03
C THR A 381 7.80 13.65 38.09
N LEU A 382 7.34 13.14 36.94
CA LEU A 382 6.58 11.90 36.85
C LEU A 382 7.44 10.68 37.14
N SER A 383 6.84 9.68 37.78
CA SER A 383 7.51 8.42 38.08
C SER A 383 7.75 7.58 36.82
N ASN A 384 8.74 6.68 36.87
CA ASN A 384 8.98 5.72 35.79
C ASN A 384 7.73 4.86 35.47
N ASP A 385 6.89 4.62 36.46
CA ASP A 385 5.64 3.88 36.27
C ASP A 385 4.62 4.69 35.44
N GLU A 386 4.49 5.98 35.72
CA GLU A 386 3.63 6.89 34.96
C GLU A 386 4.14 7.11 33.52
N LEU A 387 5.46 7.17 33.34
CA LEU A 387 6.11 7.32 32.04
C LEU A 387 6.05 6.04 31.18
N SER A 388 5.74 4.89 31.78
CA SER A 388 5.66 3.60 31.08
C SER A 388 4.23 3.06 30.92
N THR A 389 3.24 3.64 31.60
CA THR A 389 1.89 3.07 31.64
C THR A 389 0.95 3.66 30.57
N ILE A 390 0.53 2.80 29.65
CA ILE A 390 -0.52 3.10 28.67
C ILE A 390 -1.88 2.96 29.34
N LYS A 391 -2.75 3.97 29.15
CA LYS A 391 -4.14 3.98 29.66
C LYS A 391 -5.13 3.72 28.53
N PRO A 392 -6.41 3.41 28.82
CA PRO A 392 -7.41 3.12 27.79
C PRO A 392 -7.53 4.23 26.72
N GLU A 393 -7.47 5.50 27.13
CA GLU A 393 -7.55 6.63 26.21
C GLU A 393 -6.44 6.68 25.15
N ASP A 394 -5.27 6.09 25.42
CA ASP A 394 -4.17 6.03 24.44
C ASP A 394 -4.44 5.00 23.36
N ILE A 395 -5.14 3.92 23.72
CA ILE A 395 -5.60 2.89 22.79
C ILE A 395 -6.80 3.42 22.02
N ASP A 396 -7.79 3.97 22.72
CA ASP A 396 -9.01 4.48 22.09
C ASP A 396 -8.71 5.58 21.07
N LYS A 397 -7.71 6.43 21.30
CA LYS A 397 -7.25 7.44 20.33
C LYS A 397 -6.84 6.86 18.97
N ILE A 398 -6.27 5.65 18.94
CA ILE A 398 -5.86 4.98 17.70
C ILE A 398 -7.07 4.63 16.87
N PHE A 399 -8.11 4.11 17.53
CA PHE A 399 -9.36 3.70 16.89
C PHE A 399 -10.32 4.87 16.68
N SER A 400 -10.19 5.95 17.46
CA SER A 400 -10.94 7.18 17.31
C SER A 400 -10.31 8.13 16.28
N ALA A 401 -9.04 7.96 15.90
CA ALA A 401 -8.42 8.72 14.81
C ALA A 401 -9.01 8.39 13.43
N LYS A 402 -9.68 7.24 13.27
CA LYS A 402 -10.57 6.95 12.12
C LYS A 402 -11.95 7.63 12.22
N ILE A 403 -12.24 8.28 13.35
CA ILE A 403 -13.35 9.22 13.53
C ILE A 403 -12.70 10.59 13.76
N ARG A 404 -12.03 11.14 12.74
CA ARG A 404 -11.73 12.59 12.76
C ARG A 404 -13.04 13.33 13.04
N ASN A 405 -12.96 14.48 13.69
CA ASN A 405 -14.07 15.39 13.97
C ASN A 405 -14.85 15.74 12.68
N ILE A 406 -15.69 14.84 12.18
CA ILE A 406 -16.68 15.22 11.20
C ILE A 406 -17.71 15.99 12.01
N ALA A 407 -17.82 17.28 11.76
CA ALA A 407 -18.77 18.13 12.48
C ALA A 407 -20.15 17.45 12.47
N ASP A 408 -20.81 17.41 13.63
CA ASP A 408 -22.23 17.07 13.70
C ASP A 408 -23.02 18.24 13.12
N ILE A 409 -23.10 18.27 11.79
CA ILE A 409 -23.77 19.33 11.05
C ILE A 409 -25.26 19.01 11.09
N PRO A 410 -26.12 19.88 11.65
CA PRO A 410 -27.57 19.65 11.65
C PRO A 410 -28.12 19.58 10.23
N ILE A 411 -29.27 18.94 10.05
CA ILE A 411 -29.94 18.93 8.74
C ILE A 411 -30.44 20.35 8.44
N ASP A 412 -30.03 20.90 7.30
CA ASP A 412 -30.58 22.14 6.73
C ASP A 412 -31.86 21.80 5.95
N GLU A 413 -33.00 21.90 6.64
CA GLU A 413 -34.31 21.56 6.08
C GLU A 413 -34.71 22.44 4.89
N GLU A 414 -34.30 23.71 4.88
CA GLU A 414 -34.63 24.62 3.78
C GLU A 414 -33.83 24.25 2.53
N LEU A 415 -32.52 24.06 2.67
CA LEU A 415 -31.65 23.65 1.57
C LEU A 415 -32.06 22.26 1.04
N LEU A 416 -32.40 21.33 1.94
CA LEU A 416 -32.84 19.99 1.57
C LEU A 416 -34.12 20.07 0.74
N LYS A 417 -35.11 20.86 1.18
CA LYS A 417 -36.37 21.07 0.45
C LYS A 417 -36.12 21.64 -0.95
N GLN A 418 -35.23 22.62 -1.07
CA GLN A 418 -34.88 23.21 -2.37
C GLN A 418 -34.21 22.20 -3.31
N ALA A 419 -33.23 21.45 -2.81
CA ALA A 419 -32.49 20.46 -3.60
C ALA A 419 -33.37 19.27 -4.03
N MET A 420 -34.23 18.78 -3.13
CA MET A 420 -35.21 17.73 -3.44
C MET A 420 -36.25 18.19 -4.46
N HIS A 421 -36.76 19.42 -4.31
CA HIS A 421 -37.68 19.99 -5.31
C HIS A 421 -37.02 20.14 -6.68
N ALA A 422 -35.74 20.54 -6.74
CA ALA A 422 -34.99 20.59 -7.99
C ALA A 422 -34.85 19.21 -8.64
N LEU A 423 -34.55 18.16 -7.84
CA LEU A 423 -34.48 16.78 -8.31
C LEU A 423 -35.83 16.26 -8.82
N HIS A 424 -36.92 16.47 -8.07
CA HIS A 424 -38.25 16.00 -8.45
C HIS A 424 -38.80 16.71 -9.71
N ASN A 425 -38.36 17.95 -9.98
CA ASN A 425 -38.72 18.71 -11.19
C ASN A 425 -38.01 18.26 -12.48
N LEU A 426 -36.96 17.44 -12.37
CA LEU A 426 -36.37 16.81 -13.55
C LEU A 426 -37.38 15.84 -14.18
N ILE A 427 -37.40 15.78 -15.51
CA ILE A 427 -38.27 14.85 -16.24
C ILE A 427 -37.70 13.44 -16.07
N GLY A 428 -38.55 12.41 -15.93
CA GLY A 428 -38.12 11.02 -15.76
C GLY A 428 -37.41 10.74 -14.42
N LEU A 429 -36.42 9.84 -14.46
CA LEU A 429 -35.55 9.47 -13.31
C LEU A 429 -36.30 8.93 -12.08
N GLY A 430 -37.37 8.18 -12.28
CA GLY A 430 -38.23 7.66 -11.19
C GLY A 430 -37.47 6.84 -10.15
N THR A 431 -36.62 5.91 -10.62
CA THR A 431 -35.77 5.06 -9.75
C THR A 431 -34.83 5.90 -8.91
N ILE A 432 -34.12 6.84 -9.53
CA ILE A 432 -33.17 7.75 -8.86
C ILE A 432 -33.86 8.62 -7.80
N LYS A 433 -35.04 9.16 -8.12
CA LYS A 433 -35.84 9.95 -7.17
C LYS A 433 -36.22 9.12 -5.95
N THR A 434 -36.69 7.90 -6.18
CA THR A 434 -37.09 6.96 -5.11
C THR A 434 -35.88 6.60 -4.22
N GLU A 435 -34.75 6.22 -4.81
CA GLU A 435 -33.53 5.91 -4.07
C GLU A 435 -33.03 7.11 -3.25
N THR A 436 -33.16 8.33 -3.77
CA THR A 436 -32.77 9.55 -3.06
C THR A 436 -33.73 9.84 -1.89
N ASP A 437 -35.03 9.65 -2.09
CA ASP A 437 -36.04 9.77 -1.03
C ASP A 437 -35.78 8.76 0.11
N GLU A 438 -35.40 7.52 -0.23
CA GLU A 438 -35.01 6.49 0.74
C GLU A 438 -33.74 6.85 1.51
N LEU A 439 -32.72 7.36 0.83
CA LEU A 439 -31.51 7.87 1.46
C LEU A 439 -31.83 8.97 2.47
N VAL A 440 -32.67 9.95 2.11
CA VAL A 440 -33.07 11.03 3.03
C VAL A 440 -33.75 10.48 4.29
N ARG A 441 -34.66 9.50 4.13
CA ARG A 441 -35.32 8.85 5.27
C ARG A 441 -34.34 8.11 6.16
N LEU A 442 -33.42 7.36 5.56
CA LEU A 442 -32.39 6.61 6.28
C LEU A 442 -31.52 7.54 7.11
N VAL A 443 -31.05 8.64 6.52
CA VAL A 443 -30.15 9.59 7.19
C VAL A 443 -30.84 10.29 8.35
N ARG A 444 -32.11 10.69 8.18
CA ARG A 444 -32.93 11.25 9.26
C ARG A 444 -33.05 10.28 10.43
N PHE A 445 -33.39 9.02 10.15
CA PHE A 445 -33.51 7.98 11.17
C PHE A 445 -32.20 7.79 11.96
N TYR A 446 -31.05 7.73 11.27
CA TYR A 446 -29.75 7.58 11.93
C TYR A 446 -29.40 8.78 12.81
N LYS A 447 -29.71 10.01 12.37
CA LYS A 447 -29.53 11.20 13.22
C LYS A 447 -30.43 11.21 14.44
N GLU A 448 -31.69 10.78 14.32
CA GLU A 448 -32.62 10.70 15.46
C GLU A 448 -32.13 9.76 16.56
N ILE A 449 -31.48 8.65 16.20
CA ILE A 449 -30.90 7.70 17.15
C ILE A 449 -29.46 8.03 17.57
N GLY A 450 -28.95 9.20 17.21
CA GLY A 450 -27.60 9.67 17.56
C GLY A 450 -26.47 8.85 16.93
N LYS A 451 -26.71 8.24 15.77
CA LYS A 451 -25.71 7.46 15.02
C LYS A 451 -25.35 8.15 13.72
N ASP A 452 -24.09 8.02 13.32
CA ASP A 452 -23.62 8.51 12.04
C ASP A 452 -23.92 7.49 10.93
N VAL A 453 -24.52 7.95 9.83
CA VAL A 453 -24.78 7.09 8.66
C VAL A 453 -23.48 6.71 7.94
N ARG A 454 -22.44 7.55 8.04
CA ARG A 454 -21.15 7.41 7.34
C ARG A 454 -20.32 6.24 7.86
N THR A 455 -20.49 5.89 9.14
CA THR A 455 -19.80 4.75 9.78
C THR A 455 -20.39 3.41 9.37
N ASN A 456 -21.66 3.40 8.96
CA ASN A 456 -22.43 2.17 8.76
C ASN A 456 -22.69 1.84 7.28
N PHE A 457 -22.61 2.83 6.38
CA PHE A 457 -22.87 2.62 4.95
C PHE A 457 -21.81 3.30 4.09
N SER A 458 -21.48 2.69 2.96
CA SER A 458 -20.80 3.40 1.89
C SER A 458 -21.80 4.34 1.21
N LEU A 459 -21.36 5.57 0.96
CA LEU A 459 -22.11 6.56 0.19
C LEU A 459 -21.50 6.76 -1.20
N HIS A 460 -20.42 6.05 -1.51
CA HIS A 460 -19.84 6.01 -2.86
C HIS A 460 -20.81 5.29 -3.81
N SER A 461 -20.96 5.78 -5.04
CA SER A 461 -22.01 5.30 -5.95
C SER A 461 -21.52 5.16 -7.40
N VAL A 462 -22.11 4.21 -8.12
CA VAL A 462 -21.89 3.98 -9.55
C VAL A 462 -23.08 4.52 -10.32
N PHE A 463 -22.85 5.41 -11.27
CA PHE A 463 -23.87 5.96 -12.17
C PHE A 463 -23.76 5.30 -13.53
N SER A 464 -24.77 4.51 -13.88
CA SER A 464 -24.74 3.61 -15.03
C SER A 464 -25.83 3.98 -16.02
N GLY A 465 -25.48 4.34 -17.26
CA GLY A 465 -26.48 4.60 -18.30
C GLY A 465 -25.95 5.37 -19.50
N ASN A 466 -26.80 5.55 -20.52
CA ASN A 466 -26.41 6.18 -21.78
C ASN A 466 -26.07 7.67 -21.65
N PRO A 467 -25.43 8.30 -22.65
CA PRO A 467 -25.11 9.72 -22.63
C PRO A 467 -26.38 10.56 -22.65
N GLY A 468 -26.37 11.69 -21.96
CA GLY A 468 -27.51 12.62 -21.95
C GLY A 468 -28.71 12.14 -21.13
N THR A 469 -28.58 11.11 -20.30
CA THR A 469 -29.62 10.69 -19.34
C THR A 469 -29.66 11.55 -18.07
N GLY A 470 -28.64 12.39 -17.82
CA GLY A 470 -28.63 13.36 -16.71
C GLY A 470 -27.69 13.05 -15.55
N LYS A 471 -26.78 12.07 -15.69
CA LYS A 471 -25.80 11.64 -14.67
C LYS A 471 -25.12 12.81 -13.94
N THR A 472 -24.46 13.71 -14.67
CA THR A 472 -23.75 14.88 -14.08
C THR A 472 -24.70 15.85 -13.39
N THR A 473 -25.92 16.04 -13.92
CA THR A 473 -26.93 16.92 -13.32
C THR A 473 -27.41 16.37 -11.98
N VAL A 474 -27.69 15.06 -11.92
CA VAL A 474 -28.07 14.38 -10.67
C VAL A 474 -26.92 14.38 -9.68
N ALA A 475 -25.67 14.12 -10.09
CA ALA A 475 -24.51 14.15 -9.19
C ALA A 475 -24.37 15.51 -8.49
N ARG A 476 -24.61 16.61 -9.21
CA ARG A 476 -24.59 17.96 -8.65
C ARG A 476 -25.71 18.19 -7.63
N LEU A 477 -26.91 17.68 -7.90
CA LEU A 477 -28.03 17.76 -6.95
C LEU A 477 -27.79 16.89 -5.73
N LEU A 478 -27.25 15.68 -5.89
CA LEU A 478 -26.87 14.83 -4.76
C LEU A 478 -25.81 15.49 -3.88
N ALA A 479 -24.83 16.19 -4.45
CA ALA A 479 -23.85 16.94 -3.66
C ALA A 479 -24.53 18.01 -2.76
N GLN A 480 -25.57 18.70 -3.28
CA GLN A 480 -26.36 19.64 -2.48
C GLN A 480 -27.22 18.93 -1.44
N ILE A 481 -27.80 17.78 -1.76
CA ILE A 481 -28.60 16.97 -0.83
C ILE A 481 -27.73 16.44 0.31
N TYR A 482 -26.55 15.89 0.01
CA TYR A 482 -25.59 15.44 1.02
C TYR A 482 -25.13 16.57 1.94
N LYS A 483 -24.91 17.77 1.39
CA LYS A 483 -24.64 18.97 2.19
C LYS A 483 -25.82 19.31 3.10
N ALA A 484 -27.03 19.36 2.56
CA ALA A 484 -28.23 19.67 3.31
C ALA A 484 -28.52 18.66 4.42
N LEU A 485 -28.20 17.38 4.19
CA LEU A 485 -28.30 16.32 5.20
C LEU A 485 -27.18 16.38 6.26
N GLY A 486 -26.18 17.25 6.11
CA GLY A 486 -25.03 17.34 7.00
C GLY A 486 -24.07 16.15 6.88
N ILE A 487 -24.17 15.37 5.80
CA ILE A 487 -23.21 14.29 5.50
C ILE A 487 -21.88 14.89 5.04
N LEU A 488 -21.95 15.92 4.20
CA LEU A 488 -20.84 16.61 3.58
C LEU A 488 -20.79 18.08 4.05
N GLU A 489 -19.59 18.60 4.31
CA GLU A 489 -19.42 19.99 4.74
C GLU A 489 -19.72 21.01 3.62
N ARG A 490 -19.38 20.65 2.38
CA ARG A 490 -19.36 21.51 1.21
C ARG A 490 -20.08 20.81 0.06
N GLY A 491 -21.21 21.34 -0.40
CA GLY A 491 -22.00 20.74 -1.49
C GLY A 491 -21.38 20.89 -2.89
N ASN A 492 -20.07 21.09 -3.00
CA ASN A 492 -19.40 21.24 -4.27
C ASN A 492 -19.23 19.90 -4.98
N LEU A 493 -19.32 19.95 -6.31
CA LEU A 493 -19.05 18.83 -7.20
C LEU A 493 -17.73 19.13 -7.93
N VAL A 494 -16.76 18.23 -7.80
CA VAL A 494 -15.51 18.28 -8.57
C VAL A 494 -15.64 17.24 -9.67
N GLU A 495 -15.86 17.71 -10.89
CA GLU A 495 -15.93 16.86 -12.08
C GLU A 495 -14.53 16.63 -12.62
N CYS A 496 -14.17 15.38 -12.87
CA CYS A 496 -12.93 15.01 -13.51
C CYS A 496 -13.13 13.84 -14.47
N ASP A 497 -12.25 13.75 -15.44
CA ASP A 497 -12.12 12.63 -16.34
C ASP A 497 -10.75 11.96 -16.13
N ARG A 498 -10.45 10.97 -16.97
CA ARG A 498 -9.15 10.31 -16.98
C ARG A 498 -7.98 11.29 -17.16
N GLN A 499 -8.09 12.32 -18.00
CA GLN A 499 -6.98 13.23 -18.30
C GLN A 499 -6.58 14.08 -17.09
N MET A 500 -7.56 14.42 -16.25
CA MET A 500 -7.33 15.19 -15.02
C MET A 500 -6.73 14.33 -13.89
N LEU A 501 -7.00 13.03 -13.87
CA LEU A 501 -6.50 12.11 -12.85
C LEU A 501 -5.14 11.53 -13.20
N VAL A 502 -4.92 11.24 -14.48
CA VAL A 502 -3.75 10.48 -14.94
C VAL A 502 -2.60 11.41 -15.35
N GLY A 503 -1.39 11.11 -14.85
CA GLY A 503 -0.15 11.78 -15.21
C GLY A 503 0.35 11.37 -16.59
N ALA A 504 1.20 12.20 -17.20
CA ALA A 504 1.88 11.83 -18.46
C ALA A 504 3.15 10.99 -18.23
N TYR A 505 3.62 10.90 -16.97
CA TYR A 505 4.84 10.24 -16.55
C TYR A 505 4.62 9.42 -15.27
N VAL A 506 5.45 8.38 -15.06
CA VAL A 506 5.43 7.49 -13.89
C VAL A 506 5.53 8.31 -12.59
N GLY A 507 4.67 8.03 -11.61
CA GLY A 507 4.67 8.67 -10.28
C GLY A 507 3.93 10.00 -10.18
N GLN A 508 3.43 10.56 -11.28
CA GLN A 508 2.62 11.79 -11.26
C GLN A 508 1.12 11.54 -11.05
N THR A 509 0.64 10.33 -11.34
CA THR A 509 -0.79 10.01 -11.30
C THR A 509 -1.34 10.01 -9.90
N ALA A 510 -0.62 9.42 -8.93
CA ALA A 510 -1.00 9.53 -7.52
C ALA A 510 -1.09 11.00 -7.08
N ILE A 511 -0.16 11.86 -7.50
CA ILE A 511 -0.15 13.30 -7.14
C ILE A 511 -1.39 14.00 -7.70
N LYS A 512 -1.64 13.90 -9.01
CA LYS A 512 -2.81 14.51 -9.66
C LYS A 512 -4.13 14.00 -9.09
N THR A 513 -4.23 12.69 -8.88
CA THR A 513 -5.42 12.07 -8.29
C THR A 513 -5.65 12.59 -6.88
N ASN A 514 -4.59 12.68 -6.07
CA ASN A 514 -4.66 13.27 -4.73
C ASN A 514 -5.08 14.75 -4.76
N GLU A 515 -4.60 15.55 -5.73
CA GLU A 515 -5.04 16.94 -5.88
C GLU A 515 -6.54 17.05 -6.18
N MET A 516 -7.07 16.21 -7.07
CA MET A 516 -8.50 16.21 -7.39
C MET A 516 -9.35 15.76 -6.20
N ILE A 517 -8.90 14.76 -5.45
CA ILE A 517 -9.55 14.33 -4.21
C ILE A 517 -9.49 15.45 -3.15
N ASN A 518 -8.35 16.13 -3.00
CA ASN A 518 -8.20 17.25 -2.08
C ASN A 518 -9.16 18.40 -2.41
N LYS A 519 -9.37 18.70 -3.71
CA LYS A 519 -10.37 19.67 -4.15
C LYS A 519 -11.80 19.22 -3.84
N ALA A 520 -12.05 17.90 -3.85
CA ALA A 520 -13.34 17.31 -3.56
C ALA A 520 -13.62 17.14 -2.06
N LYS A 521 -12.64 17.38 -1.16
CA LYS A 521 -12.86 17.32 0.29
C LYS A 521 -13.99 18.23 0.74
N GLY A 522 -14.83 17.69 1.60
CA GLY A 522 -16.10 18.24 2.03
C GLY A 522 -17.22 18.03 1.03
N GLY A 523 -16.97 17.56 -0.20
CA GLY A 523 -17.90 17.48 -1.32
C GLY A 523 -17.90 16.15 -2.06
N VAL A 524 -18.25 16.20 -3.35
CA VAL A 524 -18.34 15.02 -4.23
C VAL A 524 -17.26 15.08 -5.32
N LEU A 525 -16.48 14.01 -5.47
CA LEU A 525 -15.65 13.75 -6.64
C LEU A 525 -16.47 12.95 -7.66
N PHE A 526 -16.71 13.53 -8.83
CA PHE A 526 -17.43 12.91 -9.93
C PHE A 526 -16.47 12.54 -11.05
N ILE A 527 -16.32 11.25 -11.32
CA ILE A 527 -15.43 10.72 -12.35
C ILE A 527 -16.29 10.28 -13.54
N ASP A 528 -16.27 11.06 -14.61
CA ASP A 528 -16.98 10.68 -15.84
C ASP A 528 -16.14 9.70 -16.67
N GLU A 529 -16.84 8.81 -17.38
CA GLU A 529 -16.26 7.71 -18.15
C GLU A 529 -15.19 6.92 -17.35
N ALA A 530 -15.50 6.60 -16.08
CA ALA A 530 -14.54 6.03 -15.14
C ALA A 530 -13.94 4.69 -15.60
N TYR A 531 -14.66 3.92 -16.42
CA TYR A 531 -14.16 2.69 -17.05
C TYR A 531 -12.87 2.91 -17.86
N ALA A 532 -12.66 4.11 -18.39
CA ALA A 532 -11.44 4.48 -19.09
C ALA A 532 -10.19 4.37 -18.20
N LEU A 533 -10.33 4.43 -16.87
CA LEU A 533 -9.22 4.22 -15.93
C LEU A 533 -8.76 2.75 -15.88
N SER A 534 -9.64 1.80 -16.22
CA SER A 534 -9.33 0.36 -16.25
C SER A 534 -8.99 -0.19 -17.64
N GLU A 535 -9.32 0.54 -18.70
CA GLU A 535 -9.28 0.05 -20.09
C GLU A 535 -7.94 0.22 -20.81
N GLY A 536 -6.93 0.87 -20.23
CA GLY A 536 -5.61 0.94 -20.88
C GLY A 536 -4.73 -0.28 -20.57
N GLY A 537 -3.78 -0.52 -21.48
CA GLY A 537 -2.86 -1.67 -21.44
C GLY A 537 -1.90 -1.66 -20.24
N GLU A 538 -0.92 -2.58 -20.24
CA GLU A 538 -0.10 -2.87 -19.04
C GLU A 538 0.77 -1.71 -18.52
N ASN A 539 1.04 -0.68 -19.34
CA ASN A 539 1.72 0.55 -18.94
C ASN A 539 0.75 1.70 -18.62
N ASP A 540 -0.52 1.40 -18.37
CA ASP A 540 -1.52 2.42 -18.10
C ASP A 540 -1.54 2.86 -16.64
N PHE A 541 -1.12 4.09 -16.44
CA PHE A 541 -1.23 4.88 -15.22
C PHE A 541 -2.66 4.95 -14.63
N GLY A 542 -3.71 4.59 -15.38
CA GLY A 542 -5.10 4.54 -14.89
C GLY A 542 -5.30 3.63 -13.67
N LYS A 543 -4.56 2.51 -13.55
CA LYS A 543 -4.64 1.62 -12.37
C LYS A 543 -4.13 2.30 -11.10
N GLU A 544 -3.05 3.05 -11.20
CA GLU A 544 -2.48 3.83 -10.09
C GLU A 544 -3.49 4.88 -9.58
N ALA A 545 -4.28 5.49 -10.48
CA ALA A 545 -5.35 6.40 -10.09
C ALA A 545 -6.46 5.67 -9.31
N VAL A 546 -6.87 4.48 -9.77
CA VAL A 546 -7.89 3.67 -9.07
C VAL A 546 -7.40 3.25 -7.68
N GLU A 547 -6.16 2.78 -7.55
CA GLU A 547 -5.56 2.41 -6.26
C GLU A 547 -5.47 3.62 -5.32
N THR A 548 -5.09 4.79 -5.85
CA THR A 548 -5.05 6.03 -5.08
C THR A 548 -6.45 6.43 -4.60
N ILE A 549 -7.47 6.35 -5.46
CA ILE A 549 -8.87 6.63 -5.09
C ILE A 549 -9.32 5.66 -3.99
N LEU A 550 -9.11 4.36 -4.16
CA LEU A 550 -9.49 3.33 -3.18
C LEU A 550 -8.81 3.54 -1.83
N LYS A 551 -7.51 3.85 -1.83
CA LYS A 551 -6.76 4.18 -0.62
C LYS A 551 -7.35 5.40 0.08
N ARG A 552 -7.65 6.47 -0.67
CA ARG A 552 -8.22 7.71 -0.11
C ARG A 552 -9.66 7.54 0.37
N MET A 553 -10.46 6.68 -0.26
CA MET A 553 -11.80 6.33 0.24
C MET A 553 -11.74 5.67 1.63
N GLU A 554 -10.66 4.95 1.93
CA GLU A 554 -10.41 4.35 3.24
C GLU A 554 -9.81 5.34 4.23
N ASP A 555 -8.75 6.05 3.82
CA ASP A 555 -7.96 6.94 4.68
C ASP A 555 -8.75 8.22 5.08
N ASP A 556 -9.57 8.76 4.18
CA ASP A 556 -10.36 9.98 4.37
C ASP A 556 -11.87 9.66 4.36
N ARG A 557 -12.26 8.52 4.93
CA ARG A 557 -13.65 8.07 4.98
C ARG A 557 -14.57 9.13 5.58
N GLY A 558 -15.63 9.47 4.86
CA GLY A 558 -16.62 10.48 5.28
C GLY A 558 -16.20 11.93 5.02
N GLU A 559 -14.96 12.20 4.59
CA GLU A 559 -14.53 13.56 4.22
C GLU A 559 -14.98 13.94 2.79
N PHE A 560 -15.25 12.97 1.92
CA PHE A 560 -15.74 13.18 0.56
C PHE A 560 -16.49 11.96 0.05
N ILE A 561 -17.31 12.15 -0.98
CA ILE A 561 -18.02 11.05 -1.68
C ILE A 561 -17.48 10.92 -3.10
N VAL A 562 -17.42 9.69 -3.59
CA VAL A 562 -16.98 9.39 -4.97
C VAL A 562 -18.17 8.86 -5.75
N ILE A 563 -18.45 9.48 -6.89
CA ILE A 563 -19.42 9.01 -7.87
C ILE A 563 -18.67 8.71 -9.16
N VAL A 564 -18.69 7.45 -9.59
CA VAL A 564 -18.12 7.01 -10.87
C VAL A 564 -19.23 6.83 -11.90
N ALA A 565 -19.07 7.38 -13.09
CA ALA A 565 -20.11 7.37 -14.13
C ALA A 565 -19.63 6.78 -15.45
N GLY A 566 -20.53 6.14 -16.20
CA GLY A 566 -20.24 5.62 -17.53
C GLY A 566 -21.38 4.84 -18.18
N TYR A 567 -21.08 4.16 -19.29
CA TYR A 567 -22.01 3.27 -19.99
C TYR A 567 -22.25 1.99 -19.20
N THR A 568 -23.43 1.39 -19.36
CA THR A 568 -23.89 0.30 -18.51
C THR A 568 -22.95 -0.91 -18.49
N GLU A 569 -22.60 -1.43 -19.66
CA GLU A 569 -21.71 -2.58 -19.78
C GLU A 569 -20.27 -2.28 -19.34
N ASN A 570 -19.75 -1.10 -19.70
CA ASN A 570 -18.39 -0.69 -19.32
C ASN A 570 -18.26 -0.50 -17.81
N MET A 571 -19.27 0.09 -17.16
CA MET A 571 -19.24 0.28 -15.70
C MET A 571 -19.34 -1.04 -14.95
N LYS A 572 -20.10 -2.02 -15.47
CA LYS A 572 -20.13 -3.36 -14.90
C LYS A 572 -18.73 -4.00 -14.90
N ARG A 573 -18.05 -3.96 -16.06
CA ARG A 573 -16.67 -4.45 -16.20
C ARG A 573 -15.68 -3.68 -15.33
N PHE A 574 -15.83 -2.36 -15.24
CA PHE A 574 -14.97 -1.51 -14.41
C PHE A 574 -15.06 -1.90 -12.93
N VAL A 575 -16.27 -2.05 -12.38
CA VAL A 575 -16.45 -2.43 -10.97
C VAL A 575 -15.90 -3.84 -10.73
N GLU A 576 -16.17 -4.79 -11.64
CA GLU A 576 -15.67 -6.17 -11.55
C GLU A 576 -14.15 -6.30 -11.77
N SER A 577 -13.49 -5.28 -12.33
CA SER A 577 -12.05 -5.32 -12.63
C SER A 577 -11.16 -5.32 -11.39
N ASN A 578 -11.65 -4.84 -10.25
CA ASN A 578 -10.89 -4.77 -9.00
C ASN A 578 -11.82 -5.10 -7.82
N PRO A 579 -11.53 -6.12 -6.99
CA PRO A 579 -12.33 -6.45 -5.81
C PRO A 579 -12.54 -5.28 -4.84
N GLY A 580 -11.57 -4.36 -4.77
CA GLY A 580 -11.67 -3.13 -4.01
C GLY A 580 -12.81 -2.24 -4.49
N LEU A 581 -13.01 -2.09 -5.81
CA LEU A 581 -14.12 -1.32 -6.37
C LEU A 581 -15.47 -1.95 -5.98
N THR A 582 -15.64 -3.26 -6.18
CA THR A 582 -16.87 -3.98 -5.81
C THR A 582 -17.23 -3.79 -4.34
N SER A 583 -16.23 -3.81 -3.45
CA SER A 583 -16.45 -3.70 -2.01
C SER A 583 -16.81 -2.28 -1.56
N ARG A 584 -16.26 -1.22 -2.20
CA ARG A 584 -16.51 0.17 -1.78
C ARG A 584 -17.67 0.84 -2.53
N PHE A 585 -18.00 0.36 -3.73
CA PHE A 585 -19.10 0.84 -4.54
C PHE A 585 -20.27 -0.16 -4.50
N ASP A 586 -20.95 -0.22 -3.35
CA ASP A 586 -22.07 -1.12 -3.11
C ASP A 586 -23.42 -0.62 -3.68
N ARG A 587 -23.49 0.66 -4.08
CA ARG A 587 -24.67 1.29 -4.69
C ARG A 587 -24.47 1.57 -6.17
N THR A 588 -25.38 1.06 -7.00
CA THR A 588 -25.42 1.35 -8.44
C THR A 588 -26.76 1.97 -8.82
N MET A 589 -26.70 3.21 -9.30
CA MET A 589 -27.82 4.00 -9.79
C MET A 589 -27.93 3.84 -11.31
N ILE A 590 -29.03 3.26 -11.78
CA ILE A 590 -29.27 3.02 -13.21
C ILE A 590 -30.06 4.19 -13.80
N PHE A 591 -29.46 4.84 -14.80
CA PHE A 591 -30.03 5.95 -15.57
C PHE A 591 -30.61 5.41 -16.88
N GLU A 592 -31.90 5.12 -16.85
CA GLU A 592 -32.65 4.64 -18.00
C GLU A 592 -32.75 5.69 -19.11
N ASP A 593 -32.90 5.22 -20.35
CA ASP A 593 -33.19 6.09 -21.48
C ASP A 593 -34.55 6.76 -21.31
N TYR A 594 -34.63 8.04 -21.69
CA TYR A 594 -35.90 8.76 -21.67
C TYR A 594 -36.87 8.16 -22.69
N SER A 595 -38.15 8.03 -22.30
CA SER A 595 -39.21 7.69 -23.24
C SER A 595 -39.41 8.81 -24.27
N ALA A 596 -40.03 8.49 -25.41
CA ALA A 596 -40.33 9.49 -26.44
C ALA A 596 -41.15 10.68 -25.89
N GLU A 597 -42.11 10.42 -25.00
CA GLU A 597 -42.90 11.46 -24.31
C GLU A 597 -41.99 12.35 -23.44
N GLN A 598 -41.06 11.75 -22.69
CA GLN A 598 -40.10 12.49 -21.87
C GLN A 598 -39.11 13.32 -22.71
N LEU A 599 -38.61 12.78 -23.82
CA LEU A 599 -37.75 13.51 -24.75
C LEU A 599 -38.48 14.72 -25.35
N TYR A 600 -39.76 14.55 -25.69
CA TYR A 600 -40.61 15.64 -26.18
C TYR A 600 -40.83 16.73 -25.11
N GLU A 601 -41.12 16.36 -23.87
CA GLU A 601 -41.23 17.31 -22.76
C GLU A 601 -39.92 18.06 -22.50
N ILE A 602 -38.77 17.36 -22.57
CA ILE A 602 -37.44 17.97 -22.45
C ILE A 602 -37.24 19.00 -23.56
N ALA A 603 -37.59 18.67 -24.80
CA ALA A 603 -37.49 19.59 -25.93
C ALA A 603 -38.32 20.86 -25.71
N LEU A 604 -39.57 20.70 -25.25
CA LEU A 604 -40.44 21.84 -24.95
C LEU A 604 -39.88 22.72 -23.82
N LYS A 605 -39.31 22.12 -22.76
CA LYS A 605 -38.63 22.87 -21.70
C LYS A 605 -37.42 23.64 -22.24
N MET A 606 -36.62 23.05 -23.14
CA MET A 606 -35.47 23.73 -23.74
C MET A 606 -35.89 24.90 -24.65
N PHE A 607 -36.94 24.75 -25.46
CA PHE A 607 -37.49 25.87 -26.24
C PHE A 607 -38.00 26.99 -25.33
N ALA A 608 -38.77 26.64 -24.29
CA ALA A 608 -39.29 27.62 -23.34
C ALA A 608 -38.17 28.37 -22.61
N GLY A 609 -37.08 27.70 -22.24
CA GLY A 609 -35.89 28.32 -21.64
C GLY A 609 -35.18 29.31 -22.56
N ASN A 610 -35.31 29.15 -23.88
CA ASN A 610 -34.82 30.11 -24.88
C ASN A 610 -35.88 31.15 -25.29
N ASN A 611 -36.99 31.26 -24.54
CA ASN A 611 -38.14 32.12 -24.85
C ASN A 611 -38.79 31.83 -26.22
N ILE A 612 -38.63 30.61 -26.75
CA ILE A 612 -39.18 30.19 -28.04
C ILE A 612 -40.37 29.25 -27.81
N LYS A 613 -41.40 29.39 -28.65
CA LYS A 613 -42.62 28.57 -28.56
C LYS A 613 -42.92 27.94 -29.92
N PRO A 614 -42.75 26.62 -30.06
CA PRO A 614 -43.16 25.91 -31.27
C PRO A 614 -44.68 26.03 -31.48
N ASN A 615 -45.11 26.27 -32.71
CA ASN A 615 -46.53 26.27 -33.07
C ASN A 615 -47.11 24.84 -33.07
N LYS A 616 -48.42 24.69 -33.30
CA LYS A 616 -49.12 23.39 -33.20
C LYS A 616 -48.56 22.33 -34.16
N GLU A 617 -48.25 22.70 -35.40
CA GLU A 617 -47.71 21.78 -36.40
C GLU A 617 -46.27 21.37 -36.07
N ALA A 618 -45.43 22.33 -35.66
CA ALA A 618 -44.06 22.05 -35.22
C ALA A 618 -44.04 21.12 -34.00
N LYS A 619 -44.94 21.30 -33.03
CA LYS A 619 -45.10 20.38 -31.89
C LYS A 619 -45.45 18.97 -32.32
N LYS A 620 -46.39 18.82 -33.27
CA LYS A 620 -46.79 17.50 -33.80
C LYS A 620 -45.62 16.81 -34.50
N HIS A 621 -44.89 17.54 -35.33
CA HIS A 621 -43.71 17.01 -36.02
C HIS A 621 -42.60 16.64 -35.04
N LEU A 622 -42.33 17.50 -34.05
CA LEU A 622 -41.35 17.26 -33.00
C LEU A 622 -41.68 16.00 -32.21
N LYS A 623 -42.95 15.77 -31.83
CA LYS A 623 -43.36 14.55 -31.13
C LYS A 623 -43.08 13.29 -31.96
N ALA A 624 -43.52 13.28 -33.22
CA ALA A 624 -43.26 12.16 -34.13
C ALA A 624 -41.75 11.89 -34.34
N TYR A 625 -40.93 12.95 -34.34
CA TYR A 625 -39.48 12.81 -34.43
C TYR A 625 -38.86 12.22 -33.15
N MET A 626 -39.38 12.55 -31.96
CA MET A 626 -38.95 11.91 -30.71
C MET A 626 -39.33 10.43 -30.66
N ASP A 627 -40.52 10.07 -31.17
CA ASP A 627 -40.93 8.66 -31.32
C ASP A 627 -39.94 7.92 -32.22
N PHE A 628 -39.62 8.47 -33.40
CA PHE A 628 -38.63 7.91 -34.31
C PHE A 628 -37.24 7.75 -33.67
N LEU A 629 -36.76 8.77 -32.96
CA LEU A 629 -35.47 8.72 -32.26
C LEU A 629 -35.44 7.64 -31.18
N PHE A 630 -36.55 7.44 -30.47
CA PHE A 630 -36.65 6.41 -29.44
C PHE A 630 -36.72 5.01 -30.05
N GLU A 631 -37.48 4.81 -31.13
CA GLU A 631 -37.60 3.51 -31.81
C GLU A 631 -36.30 3.07 -32.49
N THR A 632 -35.52 4.01 -33.01
CA THR A 632 -34.23 3.74 -33.69
C THR A 632 -33.01 3.77 -32.77
N ARG A 633 -33.22 3.81 -31.45
CA ARG A 633 -32.14 3.93 -30.46
C ARG A 633 -31.23 2.69 -30.43
N ASN A 634 -29.96 2.92 -30.10
CA ASN A 634 -28.97 1.88 -29.86
C ASN A 634 -28.28 2.12 -28.50
N GLN A 635 -27.27 1.31 -28.17
CA GLN A 635 -26.50 1.43 -26.92
C GLN A 635 -25.72 2.75 -26.76
N PHE A 636 -25.69 3.62 -27.77
CA PHE A 636 -25.04 4.94 -27.74
C PHE A 636 -26.06 6.08 -27.87
N PHE A 637 -27.33 5.81 -27.55
CA PHE A 637 -28.40 6.79 -27.69
C PHE A 637 -28.16 8.04 -26.82
N GLY A 638 -28.11 9.21 -27.47
CA GLY A 638 -27.71 10.45 -26.82
C GLY A 638 -28.78 11.13 -25.95
N ASN A 639 -30.00 10.59 -25.85
CA ASN A 639 -31.06 11.10 -24.96
C ASN A 639 -31.24 12.64 -25.05
N ALA A 640 -31.26 13.35 -23.92
CA ALA A 640 -31.42 14.81 -23.88
C ALA A 640 -30.29 15.57 -24.60
N ARG A 641 -29.11 14.95 -24.81
CA ARG A 641 -28.04 15.52 -25.64
C ARG A 641 -28.44 15.54 -27.11
N SER A 642 -29.11 14.49 -27.61
CA SER A 642 -29.68 14.47 -28.96
C SER A 642 -30.80 15.50 -29.10
N VAL A 643 -31.69 15.60 -28.11
CA VAL A 643 -32.76 16.61 -28.08
C VAL A 643 -32.20 18.02 -28.12
N ARG A 644 -31.16 18.30 -27.34
CA ARG A 644 -30.48 19.61 -27.33
C ARG A 644 -30.00 20.00 -28.72
N LYS A 645 -29.32 19.09 -29.44
CA LYS A 645 -28.86 19.34 -30.82
C LYS A 645 -30.02 19.70 -31.76
N VAL A 646 -31.14 19.00 -31.65
CA VAL A 646 -32.34 19.24 -32.46
C VAL A 646 -32.93 20.63 -32.15
N VAL A 647 -33.03 20.98 -30.87
CA VAL A 647 -33.53 22.28 -30.43
C VAL A 647 -32.59 23.40 -30.90
N GLU A 648 -31.29 23.28 -30.67
CA GLU A 648 -30.29 24.26 -31.10
C GLU A 648 -30.32 24.49 -32.62
N GLU A 649 -30.39 23.43 -33.42
CA GLU A 649 -30.45 23.56 -34.87
C GLU A 649 -31.79 24.15 -35.35
N ALA A 650 -32.90 23.81 -34.68
CA ALA A 650 -34.20 24.42 -34.97
C ALA A 650 -34.22 25.92 -34.65
N ILE A 651 -33.60 26.34 -33.55
CA ILE A 651 -33.45 27.75 -33.17
C ILE A 651 -32.55 28.47 -34.18
N LYS A 652 -31.42 27.85 -34.55
CA LYS A 652 -30.50 28.40 -35.54
C LYS A 652 -31.17 28.63 -36.89
N ASN A 653 -32.01 27.70 -37.35
CA ASN A 653 -32.73 27.82 -38.63
C ASN A 653 -33.92 28.79 -38.59
N GLN A 654 -34.32 29.28 -37.40
CA GLN A 654 -35.32 30.32 -37.25
C GLN A 654 -34.72 31.72 -37.49
N HIS A 655 -33.43 31.89 -37.20
CA HIS A 655 -32.65 33.09 -37.44
C HIS A 655 -31.98 33.05 -38.82
#